data_AF-A0A4V2RHY2-F1
#
_entry.id   AF-A0A4V2RHY2-F1
#
_cell.length_a   1.000
_cell.length_b   1.000
_cell.length_c   1.000
_cell.angle_alpha   90.00
_cell.angle_beta   90.00
_cell.angle_gamma   90.00
#
_symmetry.space_group_name_H-M   'P 1'
#
loop_
_entity.id
_entity.type
_entity.pdbx_description
1 polymer ?
#
loop_
_entity_poly.entity_id
_entity_poly.type
_entity_poly.pdbx_seq_one_letter_code
_entity_poly.pdbx_strand_id
1 'polypeptide(L)'
;MATTYKIHPAIGIARVGNSPDEFFVGPERIGEIPDPPGGFKDSQCRIKRQAARFRIFAHHDDGSVEEIDDDSADISWTVHLVNAKAAHPNRGNSESAGDLTIDPGQRTLTGPDQRLLFDNGSIHFSGEAAVTVPLGEIRSDDANHLLVLGGHGTAGSPAGNVIGSFWGNEGWYDDVSDGPVTASITLRADDSSPVVEGARVIVAPPKFAPHQDSPTTLYDRVLQRMVDLGLLAAPTTTSYTRDVYPILQRARDMRWVEGIFGAHSWPDPVTAQPLVDAIFSRLRPSGDMPELNGSDSVLTPTQLAHLQRWQAGNYAADWVGVPEPESDLTPDGLDRAALEACVGGAFFPGIEAGGLSAGDRPIIELPYAEAFRLASGIAAGTVSQAMALPWQADFMACGDNWWPVPRPNDVIAQDSGSPARWDRDVTSMDDMVALWHTLGFVVQQGAEHVEVEHCDEASITLLTPSLRFIDVPQGPMGMVREAALAISFEVLSPGSAVTLDYAPGGAPAHPQLIAATTSVTVGPTAPNAVATARLWIIYRTGVAPSAIPPQTLTVREAASGQTWQVTVDGNTVARKTAATALVLDRSGSMSEDRGDGQSKHASLQQAANIFVDLMLEGDGVGIVRYNQDAQPLQSVLPLGPGGLGDLNRGATHDVINGNALDPQGATSIGDGIFEGRALLTAAPQFDVKSLVVLTDGIENSPRMISDVAGQINEQTYAVGLGQPQNISVPALQTVSGNNGGFLLVTGAITGDNRFLLQKYFLQVLAGISNAEVVHDPDGELTRGAVHRIPFQLCDADSGVEVVLLTSRPDAVDFRLQTPNGLLIEPWRAQLEPAMRYETGAGVAYYRIALPIQLRPNRFDQAGTWHALLTIGRPHTEPTPDDSDGADLSILRGRAGGRERPERPQRRPFEFERAFAVAQETNQPTSVPELAADEGATGRRGLPYSLVVHLYSNVSLRAAANQRSYEPGAHVAVSATLTQSGVPVDGDPYVWAEVTRPDRSVATLTLNPTGPGEFAGSFGTTAPGVYRVRVRARGRTRLGRPFTRERTVTAAVWRGGDDSGSTSGQGGGQLDDALCKLLSCLLKDGVFDEKLLRKLGIDLDKARKCLQDCGCGHHEEG
;
A
#
# COMPACT_ATOMS: atom_id res chain seq x y z
N MET A 1 -44.26 -15.59 35.10
CA MET A 1 -44.37 -16.20 33.78
C MET A 1 -42.97 -16.17 33.20
N ALA A 2 -42.41 -17.32 32.85
CA ALA A 2 -41.04 -17.43 32.39
C ALA A 2 -41.02 -17.21 30.88
N THR A 3 -40.82 -15.97 30.44
CA THR A 3 -40.57 -15.68 29.02
C THR A 3 -39.13 -16.06 28.68
N THR A 4 -38.93 -16.82 27.60
CA THR A 4 -37.58 -17.12 27.06
C THR A 4 -37.39 -16.40 25.73
N TYR A 5 -36.23 -15.78 25.53
CA TYR A 5 -35.91 -15.04 24.31
C TYR A 5 -34.97 -15.87 23.45
N LYS A 6 -35.28 -16.03 22.16
CA LYS A 6 -34.53 -16.92 21.27
C LYS A 6 -34.30 -16.30 19.91
N ILE A 7 -33.11 -16.53 19.34
CA ILE A 7 -32.79 -16.11 17.97
C ILE A 7 -33.30 -17.17 16.99
N HIS A 8 -33.98 -16.72 15.92
CA HIS A 8 -34.42 -17.53 14.79
C HIS A 8 -33.97 -16.92 13.44
N PRO A 9 -33.61 -17.72 12.43
CA PRO A 9 -33.53 -19.17 12.48
C PRO A 9 -32.45 -19.66 13.46
N ALA A 10 -32.66 -20.82 14.10
CA ALA A 10 -31.69 -21.43 15.01
C ALA A 10 -30.39 -21.81 14.28
N ILE A 11 -30.51 -22.16 12.98
CA ILE A 11 -29.40 -22.36 12.04
C ILE A 11 -29.73 -21.60 10.75
N GLY A 12 -29.13 -20.42 10.57
CA GLY A 12 -29.29 -19.62 9.35
C GLY A 12 -28.32 -20.02 8.25
N ILE A 13 -28.74 -19.84 6.99
CA ILE A 13 -27.97 -20.20 5.79
C ILE A 13 -27.69 -18.96 4.95
N ALA A 14 -26.43 -18.54 4.96
CA ALA A 14 -25.90 -17.54 4.04
C ALA A 14 -25.16 -18.25 2.89
N ARG A 15 -25.04 -17.60 1.73
CA ARG A 15 -24.29 -18.15 0.59
C ARG A 15 -23.32 -17.14 0.01
N VAL A 16 -22.14 -17.63 -0.37
CA VAL A 16 -21.10 -16.81 -1.02
C VAL A 16 -21.56 -16.32 -2.40
N GLY A 17 -20.98 -15.21 -2.85
CA GLY A 17 -21.29 -14.56 -4.11
C GLY A 17 -20.27 -13.46 -4.41
N ASN A 18 -19.76 -13.37 -5.63
CA ASN A 18 -18.68 -12.44 -5.97
C ASN A 18 -19.14 -11.01 -6.28
N SER A 19 -20.43 -10.68 -6.13
CA SER A 19 -20.89 -9.29 -6.20
C SER A 19 -20.46 -8.51 -4.94
N PRO A 20 -19.77 -7.36 -5.09
CA PRO A 20 -19.20 -6.61 -3.97
C PRO A 20 -20.27 -5.95 -3.11
N ASP A 21 -21.41 -5.58 -3.69
CA ASP A 21 -22.42 -4.75 -3.02
C ASP A 21 -23.85 -5.30 -3.12
N GLU A 22 -24.18 -6.11 -4.15
CA GLU A 22 -25.54 -6.64 -4.34
C GLU A 22 -25.75 -7.99 -3.63
N PHE A 23 -26.90 -8.14 -2.98
CA PHE A 23 -27.30 -9.34 -2.25
C PHE A 23 -28.82 -9.47 -2.18
N PHE A 24 -29.31 -10.62 -1.73
CA PHE A 24 -30.71 -10.86 -1.41
C PHE A 24 -30.84 -11.67 -0.11
N VAL A 25 -32.01 -11.65 0.53
CA VAL A 25 -32.29 -12.44 1.74
C VAL A 25 -32.79 -13.82 1.34
N GLY A 26 -32.29 -14.88 2.00
CA GLY A 26 -32.78 -16.24 1.78
C GLY A 26 -34.25 -16.45 2.21
N PRO A 27 -34.83 -17.63 1.92
CA PRO A 27 -36.21 -17.95 2.32
C PRO A 27 -36.43 -17.81 3.83
N GLU A 28 -37.52 -17.16 4.21
CA GLU A 28 -37.98 -17.01 5.60
C GLU A 28 -39.31 -17.72 5.87
N ARG A 29 -40.02 -18.15 4.82
CA ARG A 29 -41.30 -18.85 4.93
C ARG A 29 -41.27 -20.20 4.24
N ILE A 30 -42.06 -21.14 4.76
CA ILE A 30 -42.21 -22.47 4.15
C ILE A 30 -42.86 -22.28 2.77
N GLY A 31 -42.21 -22.86 1.74
CA GLY A 31 -42.63 -22.73 0.34
C GLY A 31 -42.21 -21.44 -0.35
N GLU A 32 -41.50 -20.53 0.32
CA GLU A 32 -40.97 -19.31 -0.31
C GLU A 32 -39.86 -19.65 -1.32
N ILE A 33 -40.03 -19.14 -2.53
CA ILE A 33 -39.06 -19.30 -3.63
C ILE A 33 -38.30 -17.98 -3.80
N PRO A 34 -36.97 -17.96 -3.66
CA PRO A 34 -36.18 -16.75 -3.90
C PRO A 34 -36.31 -16.29 -5.35
N ASP A 35 -36.66 -15.02 -5.55
CA ASP A 35 -36.70 -14.36 -6.87
C ASP A 35 -36.21 -12.90 -6.73
N PRO A 36 -34.90 -12.68 -6.58
CA PRO A 36 -34.35 -11.36 -6.28
C PRO A 36 -34.54 -10.37 -7.44
N PRO A 37 -34.80 -9.09 -7.15
CA PRO A 37 -34.90 -8.06 -8.19
C PRO A 37 -33.65 -8.01 -9.08
N GLY A 38 -33.87 -8.12 -10.39
CA GLY A 38 -32.81 -8.11 -11.39
C GLY A 38 -32.01 -9.42 -11.50
N GLY A 39 -32.52 -10.54 -10.97
CA GLY A 39 -31.88 -11.85 -11.09
C GLY A 39 -30.87 -12.16 -10.00
N PHE A 40 -30.23 -13.32 -10.09
CA PHE A 40 -29.25 -13.80 -9.09
C PHE A 40 -27.84 -13.24 -9.34
N LYS A 41 -27.61 -12.59 -10.48
CA LYS A 41 -26.36 -11.89 -10.79
C LYS A 41 -26.56 -10.37 -10.86
N ASP A 42 -25.48 -9.64 -10.66
CA ASP A 42 -25.44 -8.21 -10.93
C ASP A 42 -25.19 -7.93 -12.42
N SER A 43 -25.23 -6.63 -12.77
CA SER A 43 -25.01 -6.18 -14.16
C SER A 43 -23.65 -6.54 -14.76
N GLN A 44 -22.69 -6.99 -13.95
CA GLN A 44 -21.35 -7.42 -14.36
C GLN A 44 -21.21 -8.95 -14.38
N CYS A 45 -22.32 -9.68 -14.29
CA CYS A 45 -22.35 -11.14 -14.25
C CYS A 45 -21.68 -11.75 -13.01
N ARG A 46 -21.67 -11.01 -11.88
CA ARG A 46 -21.21 -11.53 -10.59
C ARG A 46 -22.41 -11.99 -9.75
N ILE A 47 -22.28 -13.11 -9.07
CA ILE A 47 -23.33 -13.71 -8.24
C ILE A 47 -23.60 -12.84 -7.00
N LYS A 48 -24.85 -12.48 -6.79
CA LYS A 48 -25.33 -11.81 -5.57
C LYS A 48 -25.19 -12.75 -4.38
N ARG A 49 -24.74 -12.24 -3.25
CA ARG A 49 -24.67 -13.01 -2.00
C ARG A 49 -26.09 -13.29 -1.48
N GLN A 50 -26.28 -14.45 -0.85
CA GLN A 50 -27.51 -14.73 -0.08
C GLN A 50 -27.23 -14.42 1.39
N ALA A 51 -27.98 -13.49 1.96
CA ALA A 51 -27.94 -13.15 3.38
C ALA A 51 -28.85 -14.07 4.20
N ALA A 52 -28.39 -14.49 5.37
CA ALA A 52 -29.24 -15.06 6.42
C ALA A 52 -29.72 -13.92 7.32
N ARG A 53 -31.05 -13.72 7.42
CA ARG A 53 -31.65 -12.75 8.34
C ARG A 53 -32.05 -13.44 9.65
N PHE A 54 -31.70 -12.83 10.77
CA PHE A 54 -31.98 -13.31 12.13
C PHE A 54 -32.83 -12.31 12.89
N ARG A 55 -33.76 -12.86 13.68
CA ARG A 55 -34.76 -12.15 14.48
C ARG A 55 -34.77 -12.71 15.89
N ILE A 56 -35.22 -11.93 16.87
CA ILE A 56 -35.38 -12.37 18.26
C ILE A 56 -36.86 -12.58 18.53
N PHE A 57 -37.24 -13.69 19.15
CA PHE A 57 -38.61 -13.95 19.57
C PHE A 57 -38.68 -14.19 21.08
N ALA A 58 -39.67 -13.58 21.72
CA ALA A 58 -40.12 -13.90 23.06
C ALA A 58 -41.10 -15.07 22.99
N HIS A 59 -40.82 -16.14 23.73
CA HIS A 59 -41.68 -17.32 23.88
C HIS A 59 -42.30 -17.30 25.28
N HIS A 60 -43.63 -17.26 25.35
CA HIS A 60 -44.37 -17.16 26.61
C HIS A 60 -44.88 -18.53 27.09
N ASP A 61 -45.11 -18.66 28.40
CA ASP A 61 -45.62 -19.89 29.04
C ASP A 61 -47.00 -20.35 28.48
N ASP A 62 -47.78 -19.43 27.90
CA ASP A 62 -49.09 -19.74 27.29
C ASP A 62 -48.99 -20.22 25.83
N GLY A 63 -47.77 -20.31 25.30
CA GLY A 63 -47.48 -20.74 23.93
C GLY A 63 -47.54 -19.63 22.89
N SER A 64 -47.82 -18.38 23.28
CA SER A 64 -47.71 -17.25 22.36
C SER A 64 -46.25 -16.88 22.09
N VAL A 65 -46.00 -16.35 20.89
CA VAL A 65 -44.70 -15.86 20.45
C VAL A 65 -44.83 -14.42 19.95
N GLU A 66 -43.87 -13.58 20.31
CA GLU A 66 -43.80 -12.17 19.93
C GLU A 66 -42.39 -11.87 19.40
N GLU A 67 -42.30 -11.17 18.27
CA GLU A 67 -41.02 -10.69 17.74
C GLU A 67 -40.51 -9.50 18.57
N ILE A 68 -39.21 -9.51 18.89
CA ILE A 68 -38.51 -8.43 19.56
C ILE A 68 -37.63 -7.73 18.53
N ASP A 69 -37.93 -6.48 18.28
CA ASP A 69 -37.35 -5.59 17.28
C ASP A 69 -36.77 -4.32 17.93
N ASP A 70 -36.25 -3.40 17.10
CA ASP A 70 -35.72 -2.15 17.61
C ASP A 70 -36.78 -1.29 18.30
N ASP A 71 -38.07 -1.39 17.98
CA ASP A 71 -39.12 -0.59 18.64
C ASP A 71 -39.31 -1.01 20.10
N SER A 72 -39.21 -2.31 20.37
CA SER A 72 -39.48 -2.94 21.67
C SER A 72 -38.24 -3.09 22.58
N ALA A 73 -37.03 -3.16 22.01
CA ALA A 73 -35.80 -3.34 22.76
C ALA A 73 -34.58 -2.66 22.12
N ASP A 74 -33.60 -2.30 22.94
CA ASP A 74 -32.27 -1.98 22.45
C ASP A 74 -31.52 -3.31 22.18
N ILE A 75 -31.23 -3.60 20.91
CA ILE A 75 -30.65 -4.89 20.48
C ILE A 75 -29.20 -4.70 20.06
N SER A 76 -28.31 -5.53 20.61
CA SER A 76 -26.95 -5.70 20.12
C SER A 76 -26.71 -7.14 19.67
N TRP A 77 -26.21 -7.28 18.44
CA TRP A 77 -25.93 -8.56 17.79
C TRP A 77 -24.43 -8.82 17.77
N THR A 78 -23.99 -10.04 18.07
CA THR A 78 -22.60 -10.47 17.94
C THR A 78 -22.48 -11.76 17.14
N VAL A 79 -21.62 -11.76 16.12
CA VAL A 79 -21.36 -12.90 15.23
C VAL A 79 -19.87 -13.19 15.17
N HIS A 80 -19.49 -14.48 15.17
CA HIS A 80 -18.09 -14.92 15.04
C HIS A 80 -17.95 -15.95 13.92
N LEU A 81 -17.59 -15.51 12.71
CA LEU A 81 -17.36 -16.40 11.57
C LEU A 81 -15.93 -16.92 11.57
N VAL A 82 -15.76 -18.23 11.36
CA VAL A 82 -14.43 -18.89 11.25
C VAL A 82 -14.46 -19.93 10.13
N ASN A 83 -13.34 -20.07 9.41
CA ASN A 83 -13.07 -21.20 8.53
C ASN A 83 -11.94 -22.05 9.10
N ALA A 84 -12.25 -23.29 9.48
CA ALA A 84 -11.29 -24.24 10.03
C ALA A 84 -11.00 -25.44 9.09
N LYS A 85 -11.35 -25.33 7.80
CA LYS A 85 -11.21 -26.44 6.86
C LYS A 85 -9.78 -26.89 6.65
N ALA A 86 -8.84 -25.94 6.49
CA ALA A 86 -7.42 -26.27 6.25
C ALA A 86 -6.75 -26.91 7.46
N ALA A 87 -7.23 -26.60 8.67
CA ALA A 87 -6.79 -27.21 9.93
C ALA A 87 -7.43 -28.59 10.20
N HIS A 88 -8.47 -28.97 9.44
CA HIS A 88 -9.13 -30.26 9.59
C HIS A 88 -8.17 -31.42 9.30
N PRO A 89 -8.30 -32.59 9.97
CA PRO A 89 -7.45 -33.74 9.68
C PRO A 89 -7.46 -34.18 8.21
N ASN A 90 -6.36 -34.78 7.76
CA ASN A 90 -6.18 -35.36 6.41
C ASN A 90 -6.24 -34.36 5.23
N ARG A 91 -5.98 -33.07 5.48
CA ARG A 91 -5.86 -32.04 4.43
C ARG A 91 -4.49 -31.98 3.75
N GLY A 92 -3.50 -32.70 4.27
CA GLY A 92 -2.12 -32.69 3.79
C GLY A 92 -1.23 -31.61 4.42
N ASN A 93 -1.81 -30.68 5.18
CA ASN A 93 -1.07 -29.64 5.89
C ASN A 93 -0.37 -30.17 7.15
N SER A 94 0.80 -29.59 7.48
CA SER A 94 1.62 -29.98 8.63
C SER A 94 1.76 -28.87 9.68
N GLU A 95 1.25 -27.69 9.37
CA GLU A 95 1.26 -26.48 10.17
C GLU A 95 0.30 -26.57 11.36
N SER A 96 0.41 -25.60 12.28
CA SER A 96 -0.46 -25.56 13.45
C SER A 96 -1.89 -25.15 13.07
N ALA A 97 -2.89 -25.58 13.84
CA ALA A 97 -4.26 -25.12 13.63
C ALA A 97 -4.41 -23.59 13.72
N GLY A 98 -3.56 -22.90 14.48
CA GLY A 98 -3.57 -21.43 14.56
C GLY A 98 -3.12 -20.74 13.27
N ASP A 99 -2.26 -21.40 12.47
CA ASP A 99 -1.83 -20.89 11.16
C ASP A 99 -2.85 -21.24 10.06
N LEU A 100 -3.56 -22.37 10.21
CA LEU A 100 -4.48 -22.93 9.21
C LEU A 100 -5.96 -22.57 9.42
N THR A 101 -6.30 -21.84 10.49
CA THR A 101 -7.67 -21.41 10.79
C THR A 101 -7.82 -19.93 10.45
N ILE A 102 -8.74 -19.60 9.54
CA ILE A 102 -9.07 -18.21 9.23
C ILE A 102 -10.06 -17.71 10.29
N ASP A 103 -9.55 -16.89 11.20
CA ASP A 103 -10.35 -16.28 12.27
C ASP A 103 -10.17 -14.74 12.30
N PRO A 104 -11.12 -13.97 11.75
CA PRO A 104 -11.16 -12.50 11.82
C PRO A 104 -11.59 -11.95 13.20
N GLY A 105 -11.99 -12.82 14.13
CA GLY A 105 -12.61 -12.46 15.41
C GLY A 105 -14.08 -12.06 15.28
N GLN A 106 -14.75 -11.89 16.41
CA GLN A 106 -16.16 -11.51 16.47
C GLN A 106 -16.43 -10.08 15.97
N ARG A 107 -17.66 -9.81 15.50
CA ARG A 107 -18.18 -8.49 15.16
C ARG A 107 -19.48 -8.24 15.89
N THR A 108 -19.68 -7.00 16.35
CA THR A 108 -20.83 -6.62 17.18
C THR A 108 -21.51 -5.37 16.62
N LEU A 109 -22.79 -5.48 16.28
CA LEU A 109 -23.67 -4.36 15.94
C LEU A 109 -24.44 -3.93 17.19
N THR A 110 -24.68 -2.64 17.36
CA THR A 110 -25.30 -2.06 18.56
C THR A 110 -26.55 -1.24 18.25
N GLY A 111 -27.11 -1.37 17.05
CA GLY A 111 -28.28 -0.62 16.60
C GLY A 111 -28.59 -0.85 15.12
N PRO A 112 -29.68 -0.27 14.60
CA PRO A 112 -30.10 -0.40 13.20
C PRO A 112 -29.11 0.31 12.24
N ASP A 113 -29.20 -0.03 10.95
CA ASP A 113 -28.42 0.57 9.85
C ASP A 113 -26.90 0.50 10.01
N GLN A 114 -26.39 -0.49 10.73
CA GLN A 114 -24.95 -0.69 10.91
C GLN A 114 -24.41 -1.75 9.95
N ARG A 115 -23.10 -1.67 9.67
CA ARG A 115 -22.36 -2.62 8.84
C ARG A 115 -20.96 -2.83 9.41
N LEU A 116 -20.53 -4.08 9.53
CA LEU A 116 -19.17 -4.45 9.93
C LEU A 116 -18.63 -5.60 9.06
N LEU A 117 -17.35 -5.50 8.70
CA LEU A 117 -16.67 -6.47 7.82
C LEU A 117 -15.82 -7.46 8.61
N PHE A 118 -15.76 -8.71 8.15
CA PHE A 118 -14.81 -9.73 8.59
C PHE A 118 -13.60 -9.78 7.63
N ASP A 119 -12.87 -8.68 7.51
CA ASP A 119 -11.85 -8.40 6.46
C ASP A 119 -10.40 -8.65 6.88
N ASN A 120 -10.17 -9.08 8.12
CA ASN A 120 -8.85 -9.23 8.73
C ASN A 120 -8.48 -10.68 9.09
N GLY A 121 -9.26 -11.67 8.67
CA GLY A 121 -8.91 -13.08 8.84
C GLY A 121 -7.63 -13.39 8.05
N SER A 122 -6.76 -14.25 8.56
CA SER A 122 -5.50 -14.60 7.90
C SER A 122 -5.23 -16.09 7.96
N ILE A 123 -4.58 -16.61 6.92
CA ILE A 123 -4.05 -17.98 6.89
C ILE A 123 -2.58 -17.99 6.51
N HIS A 124 -1.82 -18.92 7.06
CA HIS A 124 -0.40 -19.07 6.83
C HIS A 124 -0.01 -20.52 6.52
N PHE A 125 0.69 -20.71 5.41
CA PHE A 125 1.27 -21.98 5.00
C PHE A 125 2.80 -21.89 5.05
N SER A 126 3.46 -23.01 5.31
CA SER A 126 4.90 -23.07 5.48
C SER A 126 5.64 -22.60 4.23
N GLY A 127 6.56 -21.65 4.39
CA GLY A 127 7.36 -21.11 3.29
C GLY A 127 6.67 -20.01 2.47
N GLU A 128 5.38 -19.74 2.72
CA GLU A 128 4.60 -18.74 2.01
C GLU A 128 4.30 -17.51 2.87
N ALA A 129 4.03 -16.36 2.24
CA ALA A 129 3.53 -15.20 2.96
C ALA A 129 2.12 -15.47 3.51
N ALA A 130 1.79 -14.92 4.68
CA ALA A 130 0.43 -14.98 5.20
C ALA A 130 -0.55 -14.28 4.25
N VAL A 131 -1.72 -14.87 4.04
CA VAL A 131 -2.77 -14.35 3.16
C VAL A 131 -3.96 -13.90 3.98
N THR A 132 -4.40 -12.66 3.74
CA THR A 132 -5.65 -12.14 4.32
C THR A 132 -6.84 -12.69 3.54
N VAL A 133 -7.81 -13.27 4.25
CA VAL A 133 -9.00 -13.90 3.69
C VAL A 133 -10.24 -13.34 4.37
N PRO A 134 -11.00 -12.46 3.69
CA PRO A 134 -12.27 -11.96 4.21
C PRO A 134 -13.33 -13.06 4.28
N LEU A 135 -14.06 -13.18 5.39
CA LEU A 135 -15.11 -14.20 5.57
C LEU A 135 -16.54 -13.68 5.38
N GLY A 136 -16.71 -12.38 5.09
CA GLY A 136 -18.01 -11.75 4.83
C GLY A 136 -18.25 -10.50 5.65
N GLU A 137 -19.50 -10.24 5.99
CA GLU A 137 -19.93 -9.07 6.75
C GLU A 137 -21.25 -9.31 7.51
N ILE A 138 -21.52 -8.47 8.51
CA ILE A 138 -22.82 -8.37 9.15
C ILE A 138 -23.43 -6.99 8.95
N ARG A 139 -24.76 -6.93 8.86
CA ARG A 139 -25.56 -5.70 8.78
C ARG A 139 -26.75 -5.76 9.73
N SER A 140 -27.28 -4.61 10.11
CA SER A 140 -28.61 -4.50 10.71
C SER A 140 -29.53 -3.76 9.75
N ASP A 141 -30.78 -4.23 9.59
CA ASP A 141 -31.81 -3.48 8.85
C ASP A 141 -32.47 -2.41 9.74
N ASP A 142 -33.41 -1.66 9.16
CA ASP A 142 -34.13 -0.57 9.82
C ASP A 142 -34.86 -1.01 11.11
N ALA A 143 -35.26 -2.28 11.20
CA ALA A 143 -35.90 -2.88 12.38
C ALA A 143 -34.90 -3.56 13.33
N ASN A 144 -33.60 -3.41 13.05
CA ASN A 144 -32.48 -4.00 13.76
C ASN A 144 -32.50 -5.54 13.74
N HIS A 145 -33.02 -6.16 12.67
CA HIS A 145 -32.74 -7.56 12.39
C HIS A 145 -31.30 -7.71 11.90
N LEU A 146 -30.64 -8.79 12.28
CA LEU A 146 -29.28 -9.07 11.83
C LEU A 146 -29.30 -9.75 10.47
N LEU A 147 -28.55 -9.21 9.50
CA LEU A 147 -28.22 -9.88 8.25
C LEU A 147 -26.75 -10.34 8.30
N VAL A 148 -26.52 -11.63 8.07
CA VAL A 148 -25.17 -12.19 7.90
C VAL A 148 -24.96 -12.50 6.42
N LEU A 149 -23.92 -11.91 5.82
CA LEU A 149 -23.49 -12.16 4.45
C LEU A 149 -22.15 -12.89 4.47
N GLY A 150 -22.02 -13.92 3.64
CA GLY A 150 -20.79 -14.69 3.50
C GLY A 150 -19.67 -13.97 2.74
N GLY A 151 -18.56 -14.69 2.55
CA GLY A 151 -17.46 -14.30 1.68
C GLY A 151 -17.86 -14.18 0.20
N HIS A 152 -16.87 -13.92 -0.64
CA HIS A 152 -17.06 -13.66 -2.07
C HIS A 152 -16.89 -14.92 -2.95
N GLY A 153 -16.70 -16.09 -2.34
CA GLY A 153 -16.45 -17.36 -3.04
C GLY A 153 -15.00 -17.51 -3.49
N THR A 154 -14.08 -16.82 -2.80
CA THR A 154 -12.64 -16.85 -3.07
C THR A 154 -12.04 -18.14 -2.56
N ALA A 155 -11.21 -18.79 -3.39
CA ALA A 155 -10.36 -19.90 -3.02
C ALA A 155 -8.98 -19.73 -3.64
N GLY A 156 -7.93 -20.26 -2.99
CA GLY A 156 -6.57 -20.15 -3.52
C GLY A 156 -5.55 -21.00 -2.79
N SER A 157 -4.36 -21.08 -3.41
CA SER A 157 -3.16 -21.69 -2.84
C SER A 157 -1.99 -20.73 -3.00
N PRO A 158 -1.40 -20.18 -1.93
CA PRO A 158 -0.29 -19.22 -2.03
C PRO A 158 0.93 -19.78 -2.77
N ALA A 159 1.22 -21.08 -2.57
CA ALA A 159 2.29 -21.80 -3.27
C ALA A 159 1.95 -22.18 -4.73
N GLY A 160 0.74 -21.89 -5.21
CA GLY A 160 0.26 -22.29 -6.54
C GLY A 160 0.07 -23.81 -6.73
N ASN A 161 -0.27 -24.53 -5.67
CA ASN A 161 -0.56 -25.97 -5.73
C ASN A 161 -1.80 -26.23 -6.59
N VAL A 162 -1.77 -27.29 -7.40
CA VAL A 162 -2.92 -27.76 -8.17
C VAL A 162 -3.92 -28.53 -7.30
N ILE A 163 -5.17 -28.61 -7.73
CA ILE A 163 -6.19 -29.42 -7.05
C ILE A 163 -6.08 -30.87 -7.50
N GLY A 164 -5.70 -31.75 -6.57
CA GLY A 164 -5.53 -33.19 -6.82
C GLY A 164 -6.66 -34.07 -6.27
N SER A 165 -7.52 -33.51 -5.43
CA SER A 165 -8.58 -34.22 -4.70
C SER A 165 -9.85 -33.38 -4.67
N PHE A 166 -11.02 -34.02 -4.74
CA PHE A 166 -12.29 -33.32 -4.59
C PHE A 166 -12.51 -32.77 -3.18
N TRP A 167 -11.88 -33.39 -2.18
CA TRP A 167 -12.16 -33.11 -0.77
C TRP A 167 -11.05 -32.35 -0.06
N GLY A 168 -9.81 -32.80 -0.12
CA GLY A 168 -8.72 -32.26 0.71
C GLY A 168 -7.46 -32.00 -0.10
N ASN A 169 -7.06 -30.73 -0.17
CA ASN A 169 -5.91 -30.27 -0.93
C ASN A 169 -4.95 -29.47 -0.04
N GLU A 170 -3.67 -29.84 -0.06
CA GLU A 170 -2.61 -29.22 0.74
C GLU A 170 -2.30 -27.79 0.24
N GLY A 171 -2.11 -26.85 1.17
CA GLY A 171 -1.80 -25.46 0.84
C GLY A 171 -2.99 -24.63 0.35
N TRP A 172 -4.21 -25.18 0.38
CA TRP A 172 -5.42 -24.50 -0.10
C TRP A 172 -6.27 -23.89 1.01
N TYR A 173 -6.95 -22.78 0.69
CA TYR A 173 -7.97 -22.15 1.52
C TYR A 173 -9.20 -21.77 0.68
N ASP A 174 -10.34 -21.56 1.34
CA ASP A 174 -11.53 -20.91 0.79
C ASP A 174 -12.16 -19.95 1.81
N ASP A 175 -13.22 -19.23 1.43
CA ASP A 175 -13.84 -18.17 2.24
C ASP A 175 -15.27 -18.48 2.73
N VAL A 176 -15.69 -19.73 2.66
CA VAL A 176 -16.88 -20.17 3.40
C VAL A 176 -16.57 -20.19 4.91
N SER A 177 -17.58 -20.24 5.76
CA SER A 177 -17.39 -20.20 7.22
C SER A 177 -18.63 -20.66 7.97
N ASP A 178 -18.50 -20.88 9.27
CA ASP A 178 -19.65 -20.98 10.16
C ASP A 178 -19.33 -20.38 11.53
N GLY A 179 -20.36 -20.06 12.30
CA GLY A 179 -20.18 -19.32 13.53
C GLY A 179 -21.41 -19.21 14.41
N PRO A 180 -21.23 -18.97 15.72
CA PRO A 180 -22.33 -18.59 16.61
C PRO A 180 -22.86 -17.19 16.27
N VAL A 181 -24.18 -17.03 16.47
CA VAL A 181 -24.91 -15.77 16.44
C VAL A 181 -25.51 -15.56 17.83
N THR A 182 -25.18 -14.45 18.46
CA THR A 182 -25.64 -14.13 19.82
C THR A 182 -26.22 -12.72 19.86
N ALA A 183 -27.06 -12.45 20.83
CA ALA A 183 -27.63 -11.13 21.03
C ALA A 183 -27.74 -10.80 22.52
N SER A 184 -27.66 -9.51 22.83
CA SER A 184 -28.10 -8.96 24.11
C SER A 184 -29.19 -7.95 23.85
N ILE A 185 -30.25 -7.99 24.66
CA ILE A 185 -31.37 -7.05 24.56
C ILE A 185 -31.54 -6.29 25.87
N THR A 186 -32.03 -5.05 25.78
CA THR A 186 -32.60 -4.31 26.92
C THR A 186 -34.02 -3.90 26.54
N LEU A 187 -35.02 -4.47 27.20
CA LEU A 187 -36.42 -4.25 26.88
C LEU A 187 -36.82 -2.83 27.29
N ARG A 188 -37.41 -2.07 26.37
CA ARG A 188 -37.84 -0.68 26.66
C ARG A 188 -39.06 -0.61 27.57
N ALA A 189 -39.79 -1.71 27.73
CA ALA A 189 -40.97 -1.78 28.59
C ALA A 189 -40.62 -1.63 30.08
N ASP A 190 -39.48 -2.17 30.52
CA ASP A 190 -39.10 -2.26 31.94
C ASP A 190 -37.59 -2.14 32.22
N ASP A 191 -36.79 -1.80 31.20
CA ASP A 191 -35.33 -1.71 31.23
C ASP A 191 -34.62 -3.02 31.66
N SER A 192 -35.29 -4.17 31.55
CA SER A 192 -34.68 -5.46 31.86
C SER A 192 -33.83 -5.98 30.71
N SER A 193 -32.74 -6.71 31.03
CA SER A 193 -31.86 -7.35 30.05
C SER A 193 -31.87 -8.87 30.18
N PRO A 194 -32.94 -9.55 29.73
CA PRO A 194 -33.03 -11.00 29.79
C PRO A 194 -31.99 -11.68 28.89
N VAL A 195 -31.65 -12.93 29.21
CA VAL A 195 -30.75 -13.75 28.39
C VAL A 195 -31.46 -14.15 27.11
N VAL A 196 -30.77 -14.00 25.98
CA VAL A 196 -31.22 -14.48 24.67
C VAL A 196 -30.47 -15.75 24.32
N GLU A 197 -31.19 -16.81 23.96
CA GLU A 197 -30.62 -18.05 23.45
C GLU A 197 -30.10 -17.86 22.03
N GLY A 198 -28.80 -18.08 21.86
CA GLY A 198 -28.07 -17.88 20.60
C GLY A 198 -28.46 -18.86 19.49
N ALA A 199 -28.11 -18.51 18.27
CA ALA A 199 -28.26 -19.31 17.05
C ALA A 199 -26.88 -19.59 16.41
N ARG A 200 -26.88 -20.16 15.21
CA ARG A 200 -25.69 -20.36 14.37
C ARG A 200 -25.97 -19.93 12.93
N VAL A 201 -24.90 -19.61 12.22
CA VAL A 201 -24.93 -19.36 10.78
C VAL A 201 -23.95 -20.29 10.07
N ILE A 202 -24.36 -20.81 8.93
CA ILE A 202 -23.51 -21.53 7.97
C ILE A 202 -23.45 -20.69 6.71
N VAL A 203 -22.23 -20.33 6.30
CA VAL A 203 -21.96 -19.72 5.00
C VAL A 203 -21.58 -20.83 4.03
N ALA A 204 -22.39 -21.04 3.00
CA ALA A 204 -22.26 -22.16 2.08
C ALA A 204 -21.99 -21.70 0.62
N PRO A 205 -21.67 -22.63 -0.29
CA PRO A 205 -21.68 -22.36 -1.72
C PRO A 205 -23.03 -21.83 -2.25
N PRO A 206 -23.08 -21.21 -3.44
CA PRO A 206 -24.35 -20.84 -4.09
C PRO A 206 -25.23 -22.07 -4.35
N LYS A 207 -26.56 -21.89 -4.32
CA LYS A 207 -27.54 -22.88 -4.79
C LYS A 207 -27.97 -22.49 -6.19
N PHE A 208 -27.50 -23.21 -7.20
CA PHE A 208 -27.73 -22.83 -8.60
C PHE A 208 -29.11 -23.21 -9.13
N ALA A 209 -29.88 -24.07 -8.47
CA ALA A 209 -31.32 -24.23 -8.74
C ALA A 209 -32.17 -23.77 -7.54
N PRO A 210 -32.26 -22.44 -7.27
CA PRO A 210 -32.88 -21.92 -6.04
C PRO A 210 -34.38 -22.23 -5.94
N HIS A 211 -35.08 -22.44 -7.07
CA HIS A 211 -36.51 -22.75 -7.13
C HIS A 211 -36.84 -24.23 -6.90
N GLN A 212 -35.83 -25.09 -6.68
CA GLN A 212 -36.00 -26.52 -6.49
C GLN A 212 -35.47 -26.95 -5.14
N ASP A 213 -36.04 -28.01 -4.56
CA ASP A 213 -35.56 -28.61 -3.32
C ASP A 213 -35.10 -30.04 -3.53
N SER A 214 -34.10 -30.45 -2.75
CA SER A 214 -33.59 -31.83 -2.78
C SER A 214 -34.63 -32.80 -2.20
N PRO A 215 -34.79 -34.02 -2.74
CA PRO A 215 -35.72 -35.03 -2.22
C PRO A 215 -35.60 -35.29 -0.71
N THR A 216 -34.36 -35.27 -0.21
CA THR A 216 -34.04 -35.22 1.21
C THR A 216 -33.26 -33.93 1.46
N THR A 217 -33.89 -32.98 2.14
CA THR A 217 -33.31 -31.68 2.51
C THR A 217 -32.53 -31.77 3.82
N LEU A 218 -31.73 -30.75 4.13
CA LEU A 218 -31.04 -30.71 5.43
C LEU A 218 -32.03 -30.68 6.59
N TYR A 219 -33.19 -30.03 6.41
CA TYR A 219 -34.29 -30.09 7.37
C TYR A 219 -34.73 -31.52 7.66
N ASP A 220 -34.97 -32.33 6.62
CA ASP A 220 -35.40 -33.73 6.78
C ASP A 220 -34.38 -34.55 7.59
N ARG A 221 -33.09 -34.30 7.34
CA ARG A 221 -31.98 -35.00 8.03
C ARG A 221 -31.86 -34.58 9.49
N VAL A 222 -31.93 -33.27 9.76
CA VAL A 222 -31.87 -32.74 11.13
C VAL A 222 -33.14 -33.11 11.91
N LEU A 223 -34.31 -33.07 11.29
CA LEU A 223 -35.57 -33.54 11.88
C LEU A 223 -35.46 -35.00 12.35
N GLN A 224 -34.94 -35.89 11.49
CA GLN A 224 -34.70 -37.28 11.88
C GLN A 224 -33.77 -37.34 13.09
N ARG A 225 -32.71 -36.53 13.12
CA ARG A 225 -31.80 -36.48 14.26
C ARG A 225 -32.48 -35.98 15.54
N MET A 226 -33.37 -35.00 15.45
CA MET A 226 -34.15 -34.53 16.62
C MET A 226 -35.05 -35.63 17.17
N VAL A 227 -35.65 -36.44 16.30
CA VAL A 227 -36.44 -37.62 16.68
C VAL A 227 -35.55 -38.68 17.36
N ASP A 228 -34.38 -38.97 16.79
CA ASP A 228 -33.45 -39.96 17.34
C ASP A 228 -32.90 -39.58 18.72
N LEU A 229 -32.72 -38.27 18.95
CA LEU A 229 -32.31 -37.71 20.25
C LEU A 229 -33.47 -37.60 21.25
N GLY A 230 -34.71 -37.85 20.82
CA GLY A 230 -35.91 -37.66 21.65
C GLY A 230 -36.24 -36.20 21.94
N LEU A 231 -35.68 -35.25 21.19
CA LEU A 231 -36.00 -33.82 21.25
C LEU A 231 -37.33 -33.50 20.57
N LEU A 232 -37.73 -34.33 19.59
CA LEU A 232 -39.05 -34.29 18.96
C LEU A 232 -39.68 -35.68 18.94
N ALA A 233 -41.01 -35.74 19.03
CA ALA A 233 -41.74 -36.98 18.85
C ALA A 233 -41.82 -37.34 17.36
N ALA A 234 -41.64 -38.63 17.03
CA ALA A 234 -41.87 -39.11 15.68
C ALA A 234 -43.32 -38.85 15.23
N PRO A 235 -43.57 -38.32 14.03
CA PRO A 235 -44.92 -38.11 13.51
C PRO A 235 -45.74 -39.40 13.44
N THR A 236 -46.94 -39.39 14.02
CA THR A 236 -47.86 -40.54 14.06
C THR A 236 -48.98 -40.47 13.02
N THR A 237 -49.23 -39.29 12.46
CA THR A 237 -50.22 -39.03 11.40
C THR A 237 -49.54 -38.64 10.09
N THR A 238 -50.27 -38.62 8.99
CA THR A 238 -49.76 -38.21 7.67
C THR A 238 -50.81 -37.40 6.93
N SER A 239 -50.43 -36.24 6.42
CA SER A 239 -51.15 -35.39 5.49
C SER A 239 -50.64 -35.66 4.07
N TYR A 240 -51.53 -35.79 3.09
CA TYR A 240 -51.09 -35.90 1.70
C TYR A 240 -50.38 -34.61 1.29
N THR A 241 -50.99 -33.46 1.58
CA THR A 241 -50.52 -32.15 1.15
C THR A 241 -49.19 -31.75 1.79
N ARG A 242 -49.00 -32.02 3.09
CA ARG A 242 -47.81 -31.55 3.83
C ARG A 242 -46.67 -32.57 3.92
N ASP A 243 -46.99 -33.87 3.89
CA ASP A 243 -46.00 -34.91 4.20
C ASP A 243 -45.70 -35.85 3.03
N VAL A 244 -46.59 -35.95 2.02
CA VAL A 244 -46.42 -36.85 0.86
C VAL A 244 -46.07 -36.06 -0.39
N TYR A 245 -46.88 -35.05 -0.73
CA TYR A 245 -46.73 -34.26 -1.94
C TYR A 245 -45.33 -33.64 -2.09
N PRO A 246 -44.72 -33.00 -1.06
CA PRO A 246 -43.39 -32.41 -1.22
C PRO A 246 -42.33 -33.45 -1.61
N ILE A 247 -42.39 -34.67 -1.07
CA ILE A 247 -41.45 -35.74 -1.41
C ILE A 247 -41.61 -36.14 -2.89
N LEU A 248 -42.86 -36.30 -3.35
CA LEU A 248 -43.15 -36.67 -4.72
C LEU A 248 -42.78 -35.56 -5.72
N GLN A 249 -43.06 -34.30 -5.37
CA GLN A 249 -42.71 -33.14 -6.17
C GLN A 249 -41.19 -33.02 -6.31
N ARG A 250 -40.45 -33.02 -5.20
CA ARG A 250 -38.98 -32.92 -5.20
C ARG A 250 -38.34 -34.04 -6.03
N ALA A 251 -38.86 -35.27 -5.94
CA ALA A 251 -38.38 -36.38 -6.76
C ALA A 251 -38.69 -36.20 -8.27
N ARG A 252 -39.82 -35.58 -8.63
CA ARG A 252 -40.21 -35.30 -10.02
C ARG A 252 -39.40 -34.16 -10.63
N ASP A 253 -39.16 -33.11 -9.85
CA ASP A 253 -38.53 -31.88 -10.34
C ASP A 253 -37.02 -32.05 -10.59
N MET A 254 -36.39 -33.10 -10.06
CA MET A 254 -35.02 -33.52 -10.41
C MET A 254 -34.76 -33.58 -11.93
N ARG A 255 -35.78 -33.85 -12.74
CA ARG A 255 -35.67 -33.90 -14.22
C ARG A 255 -35.14 -32.61 -14.87
N TRP A 256 -35.21 -31.50 -14.15
CA TRP A 256 -34.81 -30.18 -14.63
C TRP A 256 -33.33 -29.86 -14.44
N VAL A 257 -32.66 -30.65 -13.60
CA VAL A 257 -31.27 -30.47 -13.22
C VAL A 257 -30.42 -31.72 -13.47
N GLU A 258 -31.06 -32.83 -13.86
CA GLU A 258 -30.43 -34.11 -14.17
C GLU A 258 -31.24 -34.86 -15.24
N GLY A 259 -30.56 -35.45 -16.23
CA GLY A 259 -31.15 -36.31 -17.24
C GLY A 259 -31.66 -37.64 -16.69
N ILE A 260 -32.89 -37.67 -16.17
CA ILE A 260 -33.49 -38.90 -15.61
C ILE A 260 -34.20 -39.76 -16.67
N PHE A 261 -33.92 -41.07 -16.70
CA PHE A 261 -34.60 -42.05 -17.55
C PHE A 261 -35.80 -42.69 -16.83
N GLY A 262 -37.01 -42.55 -17.40
CA GLY A 262 -38.25 -43.10 -16.84
C GLY A 262 -39.31 -42.03 -16.62
N ALA A 263 -40.59 -42.41 -16.63
CA ALA A 263 -41.69 -41.45 -16.48
C ALA A 263 -41.90 -41.07 -15.00
N HIS A 264 -41.23 -40.02 -14.52
CA HIS A 264 -41.52 -39.34 -13.24
C HIS A 264 -42.72 -38.39 -13.37
N SER A 265 -43.75 -38.79 -14.11
CA SER A 265 -44.87 -37.93 -14.45
C SER A 265 -46.18 -38.57 -14.02
N TRP A 266 -46.80 -37.96 -13.01
CA TRP A 266 -48.13 -38.30 -12.53
C TRP A 266 -48.87 -37.00 -12.17
N PRO A 267 -50.20 -36.98 -12.34
CA PRO A 267 -51.02 -35.89 -11.84
C PRO A 267 -51.19 -36.00 -10.32
N ASP A 268 -51.12 -34.86 -9.63
CA ASP A 268 -51.51 -34.76 -8.22
C ASP A 268 -53.03 -34.52 -8.09
N PRO A 269 -53.71 -35.10 -7.08
CA PRO A 269 -53.16 -35.99 -6.07
C PRO A 269 -53.08 -37.45 -6.56
N VAL A 270 -52.05 -38.17 -6.10
CA VAL A 270 -51.87 -39.60 -6.35
C VAL A 270 -52.68 -40.41 -5.34
N THR A 271 -53.86 -40.87 -5.76
CA THR A 271 -54.79 -41.62 -4.89
C THR A 271 -55.12 -43.02 -5.39
N ALA A 272 -54.85 -43.34 -6.66
CA ALA A 272 -55.12 -44.66 -7.21
C ALA A 272 -54.08 -45.67 -6.71
N GLN A 273 -54.49 -46.67 -5.91
CA GLN A 273 -53.58 -47.64 -5.28
C GLN A 273 -52.54 -48.27 -6.23
N PRO A 274 -52.88 -48.68 -7.48
CA PRO A 274 -51.86 -49.22 -8.39
C PRO A 274 -50.74 -48.22 -8.72
N LEU A 275 -51.06 -46.92 -8.80
CA LEU A 275 -50.08 -45.86 -9.03
C LEU A 275 -49.30 -45.54 -7.75
N VAL A 276 -49.97 -45.54 -6.59
CA VAL A 276 -49.34 -45.42 -5.26
C VAL A 276 -48.28 -46.52 -5.08
N ASP A 277 -48.64 -47.79 -5.31
CA ASP A 277 -47.73 -48.92 -5.18
C ASP A 277 -46.58 -48.85 -6.19
N ALA A 278 -46.86 -48.45 -7.42
CA ALA A 278 -45.84 -48.26 -8.45
C ALA A 278 -44.81 -47.19 -8.06
N ILE A 279 -45.27 -46.02 -7.62
CA ILE A 279 -44.41 -44.91 -7.17
C ILE A 279 -43.62 -45.33 -5.91
N PHE A 280 -44.30 -45.88 -4.90
CA PHE A 280 -43.65 -46.30 -3.66
C PHE A 280 -42.55 -47.35 -3.91
N SER A 281 -42.77 -48.30 -4.82
CA SER A 281 -41.77 -49.32 -5.19
C SER A 281 -40.53 -48.75 -5.86
N ARG A 282 -40.63 -47.55 -6.45
CA ARG A 282 -39.52 -46.85 -7.09
C ARG A 282 -38.76 -45.96 -6.11
N LEU A 283 -39.39 -45.47 -5.04
CA LEU A 283 -38.71 -44.62 -4.05
C LEU A 283 -37.61 -45.39 -3.31
N ARG A 284 -36.51 -44.71 -3.03
CA ARG A 284 -35.43 -45.25 -2.18
C ARG A 284 -35.90 -45.40 -0.72
N PRO A 285 -35.47 -46.45 0.00
CA PRO A 285 -34.33 -47.33 -0.29
C PRO A 285 -34.63 -48.54 -1.18
N SER A 286 -35.89 -48.80 -1.53
CA SER A 286 -36.30 -50.05 -2.22
C SER A 286 -36.10 -49.99 -3.74
N GLY A 287 -36.26 -48.80 -4.33
CA GLY A 287 -36.08 -48.58 -5.77
C GLY A 287 -34.92 -47.62 -6.08
N ASP A 288 -35.03 -46.94 -7.22
CA ASP A 288 -34.02 -46.11 -7.87
C ASP A 288 -34.45 -44.64 -8.05
N MET A 289 -35.58 -44.21 -7.48
CA MET A 289 -36.14 -42.87 -7.69
C MET A 289 -35.87 -41.90 -6.53
N PRO A 290 -35.28 -40.71 -6.80
CA PRO A 290 -34.39 -40.44 -7.95
C PRO A 290 -33.05 -41.18 -7.81
N GLU A 291 -32.36 -41.40 -8.93
CA GLU A 291 -31.15 -42.23 -8.99
C GLU A 291 -29.92 -41.45 -8.51
N LEU A 292 -29.89 -41.09 -7.23
CA LEU A 292 -28.79 -40.30 -6.66
C LEU A 292 -27.63 -41.18 -6.18
N ASN A 293 -26.40 -40.70 -6.33
CA ASN A 293 -25.21 -41.36 -5.79
C ASN A 293 -25.20 -41.35 -4.26
N GLY A 294 -24.49 -42.31 -3.67
CA GLY A 294 -24.33 -42.45 -2.22
C GLY A 294 -25.39 -43.35 -1.56
N SER A 295 -24.96 -44.17 -0.61
CA SER A 295 -25.84 -45.14 0.09
C SER A 295 -26.83 -44.48 1.04
N ASP A 296 -26.56 -43.25 1.49
CA ASP A 296 -27.42 -42.47 2.39
C ASP A 296 -28.26 -41.40 1.68
N SER A 297 -28.24 -41.35 0.34
CA SER A 297 -29.21 -40.65 -0.52
C SER A 297 -30.57 -41.36 -0.56
N VAL A 298 -31.05 -41.81 0.60
CA VAL A 298 -32.35 -42.48 0.77
C VAL A 298 -33.24 -41.61 1.65
N LEU A 299 -34.54 -41.78 1.51
CA LEU A 299 -35.51 -41.12 2.39
C LEU A 299 -35.23 -41.44 3.85
N THR A 300 -35.38 -40.44 4.72
CA THR A 300 -35.20 -40.64 6.16
C THR A 300 -36.27 -41.60 6.71
N PRO A 301 -36.03 -42.27 7.86
CA PRO A 301 -37.05 -43.08 8.51
C PRO A 301 -38.39 -42.35 8.71
N THR A 302 -38.36 -41.05 9.02
CA THR A 302 -39.55 -40.21 9.14
C THR A 302 -40.27 -40.05 7.81
N GLN A 303 -39.56 -39.66 6.74
CA GLN A 303 -40.13 -39.56 5.38
C GLN A 303 -40.72 -40.91 4.91
N LEU A 304 -39.99 -42.00 5.13
CA LEU A 304 -40.43 -43.34 4.78
C LEU A 304 -41.69 -43.76 5.55
N ALA A 305 -41.80 -43.41 6.83
CA ALA A 305 -42.98 -43.69 7.63
C ALA A 305 -44.23 -42.97 7.10
N HIS A 306 -44.09 -41.72 6.63
CA HIS A 306 -45.19 -41.01 5.94
C HIS A 306 -45.62 -41.73 4.67
N LEU A 307 -44.67 -42.15 3.84
CA LEU A 307 -44.98 -42.86 2.59
C LEU A 307 -45.55 -44.26 2.83
N GLN A 308 -45.12 -44.98 3.87
CA GLN A 308 -45.71 -46.27 4.26
C GLN A 308 -47.16 -46.11 4.72
N ARG A 309 -47.46 -45.05 5.49
CA ARG A 309 -48.84 -44.72 5.88
C ARG A 309 -49.67 -44.30 4.67
N TRP A 310 -49.12 -43.53 3.75
CA TRP A 310 -49.76 -43.20 2.48
C TRP A 310 -50.08 -44.46 1.64
N GLN A 311 -49.09 -45.36 1.47
CA GLN A 311 -49.27 -46.62 0.76
C GLN A 311 -50.34 -47.50 1.41
N ALA A 312 -50.41 -47.53 2.74
CA ALA A 312 -51.40 -48.29 3.50
C ALA A 312 -52.80 -47.63 3.54
N GLY A 313 -52.98 -46.44 2.96
CA GLY A 313 -54.24 -45.69 3.02
C GLY A 313 -54.50 -44.99 4.37
N ASN A 314 -53.50 -44.91 5.25
CA ASN A 314 -53.57 -44.35 6.60
C ASN A 314 -53.10 -42.87 6.63
N TYR A 315 -53.73 -42.01 5.84
CA TYR A 315 -53.37 -40.60 5.72
C TYR A 315 -54.61 -39.70 5.56
N ALA A 316 -54.47 -38.41 5.85
CA ALA A 316 -55.49 -37.40 5.56
C ALA A 316 -55.44 -37.04 4.06
N ALA A 317 -56.55 -37.28 3.35
CA ALA A 317 -56.71 -36.91 1.95
C ALA A 317 -57.11 -35.43 1.82
N ASP A 318 -56.20 -34.54 2.18
CA ASP A 318 -56.40 -33.10 2.36
C ASP A 318 -55.90 -32.24 1.17
N TRP A 319 -55.80 -32.83 -0.02
CA TRP A 319 -55.33 -32.14 -1.22
C TRP A 319 -56.35 -31.12 -1.74
N VAL A 320 -55.93 -29.86 -1.82
CA VAL A 320 -56.70 -28.74 -2.40
C VAL A 320 -55.97 -28.00 -3.52
N GLY A 321 -54.75 -28.43 -3.83
CA GLY A 321 -53.83 -27.77 -4.76
C GLY A 321 -52.41 -27.71 -4.19
N VAL A 322 -51.46 -27.21 -4.98
CA VAL A 322 -50.12 -26.88 -4.49
C VAL A 322 -50.25 -25.83 -3.39
N PRO A 323 -49.69 -26.05 -2.19
CA PRO A 323 -49.72 -25.05 -1.13
C PRO A 323 -49.06 -23.75 -1.59
N GLU A 324 -49.74 -22.63 -1.36
CA GLU A 324 -49.10 -21.32 -1.44
C GLU A 324 -48.06 -21.18 -0.30
N PRO A 325 -47.04 -20.33 -0.47
CA PRO A 325 -46.11 -20.00 0.62
C PRO A 325 -46.88 -19.55 1.86
N GLU A 326 -46.42 -19.96 3.05
CA GLU A 326 -47.07 -19.53 4.28
C GLU A 326 -47.07 -18.00 4.40
N SER A 327 -48.17 -17.41 4.88
CA SER A 327 -48.30 -15.95 5.00
C SER A 327 -47.57 -15.40 6.22
N ASP A 328 -47.56 -16.19 7.29
CA ASP A 328 -47.11 -15.77 8.61
C ASP A 328 -45.65 -16.16 8.79
N LEU A 329 -44.88 -15.27 9.38
CA LEU A 329 -43.50 -15.53 9.75
C LEU A 329 -43.50 -16.07 11.18
N THR A 330 -43.08 -17.32 11.35
CA THR A 330 -43.05 -18.01 12.65
C THR A 330 -41.65 -18.51 12.97
N PRO A 331 -41.27 -18.64 14.26
CA PRO A 331 -39.98 -19.21 14.66
C PRO A 331 -39.67 -20.57 14.00
N ASP A 332 -40.61 -21.50 14.07
CA ASP A 332 -40.46 -22.84 13.47
C ASP A 332 -40.42 -22.78 11.93
N GLY A 333 -41.17 -21.84 11.34
CA GLY A 333 -41.17 -21.59 9.90
C GLY A 333 -39.82 -21.09 9.39
N LEU A 334 -39.18 -20.17 10.12
CA LEU A 334 -37.83 -19.68 9.82
C LEU A 334 -36.79 -20.81 9.89
N ASP A 335 -36.83 -21.61 10.96
CA ASP A 335 -35.92 -22.74 11.16
C ASP A 335 -36.04 -23.76 10.01
N ARG A 336 -37.27 -24.04 9.59
CA ARG A 336 -37.55 -24.98 8.50
C ARG A 336 -37.16 -24.41 7.14
N ALA A 337 -37.56 -23.18 6.82
CA ALA A 337 -37.32 -22.55 5.51
C ALA A 337 -35.81 -22.47 5.19
N ALA A 338 -34.99 -22.10 6.19
CA ALA A 338 -33.54 -22.05 6.04
C ALA A 338 -32.93 -23.43 5.68
N LEU A 339 -33.38 -24.49 6.36
CA LEU A 339 -32.82 -25.84 6.22
C LEU A 339 -33.42 -26.64 5.04
N GLU A 340 -34.67 -26.37 4.63
CA GLU A 340 -35.27 -27.01 3.44
C GLU A 340 -34.54 -26.59 2.16
N ALA A 341 -34.00 -25.37 2.12
CA ALA A 341 -33.22 -24.87 1.00
C ALA A 341 -31.84 -25.54 0.84
N CYS A 342 -31.45 -26.49 1.69
CA CYS A 342 -30.14 -27.14 1.70
C CYS A 342 -30.23 -28.64 1.40
N VAL A 343 -29.14 -29.23 0.91
CA VAL A 343 -29.10 -30.67 0.62
C VAL A 343 -28.96 -31.49 1.90
N GLY A 344 -29.77 -32.55 2.04
CA GLY A 344 -29.76 -33.43 3.21
C GLY A 344 -29.08 -34.78 3.00
N GLY A 345 -28.65 -35.09 1.78
CA GLY A 345 -27.95 -36.33 1.48
C GLY A 345 -27.71 -36.54 -0.01
N ALA A 346 -26.70 -37.32 -0.40
CA ALA A 346 -25.74 -38.03 0.46
C ALA A 346 -24.80 -37.09 1.23
N PHE A 347 -24.24 -37.54 2.35
CA PHE A 347 -23.12 -36.85 3.00
C PHE A 347 -21.81 -37.51 2.57
N PHE A 348 -21.19 -36.96 1.51
CA PHE A 348 -19.89 -37.37 1.00
C PHE A 348 -19.12 -36.26 0.23
N PRO A 349 -18.87 -35.07 0.82
CA PRO A 349 -19.27 -34.63 2.15
C PRO A 349 -20.69 -34.02 2.18
N GLY A 350 -21.28 -33.64 1.05
CA GLY A 350 -22.49 -32.82 0.96
C GLY A 350 -22.14 -31.41 0.45
N ILE A 351 -23.11 -30.49 0.36
CA ILE A 351 -22.84 -29.11 -0.13
C ILE A 351 -22.73 -28.10 1.01
N GLU A 352 -23.81 -27.85 1.75
CA GLU A 352 -23.81 -26.83 2.81
C GLU A 352 -23.25 -27.37 4.13
N ALA A 353 -23.54 -28.62 4.45
CA ALA A 353 -23.11 -29.30 5.66
C ALA A 353 -23.07 -30.83 5.42
N GLY A 354 -22.37 -31.55 6.29
CA GLY A 354 -22.26 -33.00 6.23
C GLY A 354 -20.87 -33.46 6.65
N GLY A 355 -20.23 -34.28 5.82
CA GLY A 355 -18.86 -34.79 5.97
C GLY A 355 -18.71 -36.25 5.52
N LEU A 356 -17.47 -36.74 5.43
CA LEU A 356 -17.16 -37.94 4.63
C LEU A 356 -17.69 -39.24 5.23
N SER A 357 -17.77 -39.33 6.56
CA SER A 357 -18.07 -40.60 7.24
C SER A 357 -18.63 -40.37 8.64
N ALA A 358 -19.14 -41.44 9.27
CA ALA A 358 -19.57 -41.38 10.67
C ALA A 358 -18.38 -41.02 11.58
N GLY A 359 -18.60 -40.10 12.51
CA GLY A 359 -17.57 -39.47 13.35
C GLY A 359 -16.98 -38.19 12.73
N ASP A 360 -17.37 -37.85 11.51
CA ASP A 360 -16.94 -36.66 10.76
C ASP A 360 -18.15 -35.96 10.12
N ARG A 361 -19.32 -35.97 10.77
CA ARG A 361 -20.54 -35.32 10.24
C ARG A 361 -21.10 -34.31 11.25
N PRO A 362 -20.45 -33.14 11.44
CA PRO A 362 -20.72 -32.24 12.56
C PRO A 362 -22.20 -31.88 12.72
N ILE A 363 -22.90 -31.55 11.63
CA ILE A 363 -24.30 -31.09 11.70
C ILE A 363 -25.26 -32.11 12.32
N ILE A 364 -25.00 -33.42 12.22
CA ILE A 364 -25.84 -34.45 12.85
C ILE A 364 -25.20 -35.07 14.09
N GLU A 365 -23.90 -34.88 14.33
CA GLU A 365 -23.18 -35.52 15.44
C GLU A 365 -22.93 -34.57 16.62
N LEU A 366 -22.94 -33.26 16.40
CA LEU A 366 -22.81 -32.26 17.46
C LEU A 366 -24.02 -32.29 18.44
N PRO A 367 -23.82 -31.83 19.69
CA PRO A 367 -24.90 -31.77 20.66
C PRO A 367 -25.90 -30.66 20.32
N TYR A 368 -27.19 -30.99 20.46
CA TYR A 368 -28.31 -30.06 20.36
C TYR A 368 -28.86 -29.75 21.77
N ALA A 369 -29.10 -28.47 22.06
CA ALA A 369 -29.70 -28.05 23.32
C ALA A 369 -31.24 -28.16 23.30
N GLU A 370 -31.84 -27.91 22.14
CA GLU A 370 -33.26 -28.11 21.86
C GLU A 370 -33.44 -28.50 20.39
N ALA A 371 -34.68 -28.75 19.96
CA ALA A 371 -34.97 -29.06 18.57
C ALA A 371 -34.37 -27.98 17.64
N PHE A 372 -33.57 -28.40 16.67
CA PHE A 372 -32.88 -27.55 15.69
C PHE A 372 -31.85 -26.54 16.23
N ARG A 373 -31.72 -26.35 17.55
CA ARG A 373 -30.70 -25.46 18.15
C ARG A 373 -29.50 -26.24 18.67
N LEU A 374 -28.36 -25.99 18.03
CA LEU A 374 -27.07 -26.50 18.48
C LEU A 374 -26.70 -25.96 19.87
N ALA A 375 -26.05 -26.79 20.69
CA ALA A 375 -25.68 -26.40 22.05
C ALA A 375 -24.67 -25.25 22.07
N SER A 376 -24.73 -24.43 23.12
CA SER A 376 -23.74 -23.38 23.37
C SER A 376 -22.37 -24.00 23.67
N GLY A 377 -21.29 -23.33 23.28
CA GLY A 377 -19.91 -23.78 23.49
C GLY A 377 -19.29 -24.58 22.35
N ILE A 378 -20.02 -24.86 21.27
CA ILE A 378 -19.42 -25.36 20.02
C ILE A 378 -18.63 -24.21 19.38
N ALA A 379 -17.35 -24.45 19.07
CA ALA A 379 -16.47 -23.44 18.47
C ALA A 379 -16.93 -22.99 17.07
N ALA A 380 -16.65 -21.75 16.70
CA ALA A 380 -16.85 -21.26 15.33
C ALA A 380 -16.02 -22.12 14.34
N GLY A 381 -16.51 -22.27 13.10
CA GLY A 381 -15.88 -23.09 12.06
C GLY A 381 -16.09 -24.60 12.18
N THR A 382 -16.70 -25.09 13.27
CA THR A 382 -16.85 -26.54 13.52
C THR A 382 -17.84 -27.23 12.58
N VAL A 383 -18.85 -26.53 12.06
CA VAL A 383 -19.88 -27.18 11.22
C VAL A 383 -19.37 -27.38 9.79
N SER A 384 -18.59 -26.44 9.27
CA SER A 384 -18.11 -26.41 7.89
C SER A 384 -16.72 -27.02 7.69
N GLN A 385 -15.94 -27.24 8.76
CA GLN A 385 -14.57 -27.76 8.68
C GLN A 385 -14.42 -29.12 7.96
N ALA A 386 -15.46 -29.96 7.98
CA ALA A 386 -15.46 -31.29 7.37
C ALA A 386 -15.82 -31.27 5.87
N MET A 387 -16.27 -30.13 5.35
CA MET A 387 -16.62 -29.97 3.94
C MET A 387 -15.39 -29.92 3.04
N ALA A 388 -15.57 -30.01 1.73
CA ALA A 388 -14.46 -29.99 0.78
C ALA A 388 -13.66 -28.68 0.81
N LEU A 389 -12.37 -28.77 0.50
CA LEU A 389 -11.41 -27.68 0.47
C LEU A 389 -10.56 -27.72 -0.80
N PRO A 390 -10.71 -26.75 -1.73
CA PRO A 390 -11.77 -25.73 -1.73
C PRO A 390 -13.14 -26.33 -2.12
N TRP A 391 -14.24 -25.68 -1.73
CA TRP A 391 -15.60 -26.19 -2.04
C TRP A 391 -15.87 -26.35 -3.55
N GLN A 392 -15.19 -25.58 -4.40
CA GLN A 392 -15.30 -25.68 -5.85
C GLN A 392 -14.78 -27.03 -6.40
N ALA A 393 -13.82 -27.66 -5.73
CA ALA A 393 -13.33 -28.98 -6.12
C ALA A 393 -14.44 -30.04 -6.02
N ASP A 394 -15.28 -29.92 -5.00
CA ASP A 394 -16.46 -30.77 -4.80
C ASP A 394 -17.52 -30.50 -5.87
N PHE A 395 -17.80 -29.23 -6.15
CA PHE A 395 -18.72 -28.84 -7.24
C PHE A 395 -18.32 -29.45 -8.58
N MET A 396 -17.04 -29.50 -8.90
CA MET A 396 -16.58 -30.16 -10.12
C MET A 396 -16.70 -31.69 -10.04
N ALA A 397 -16.28 -32.30 -8.92
CA ALA A 397 -16.35 -33.75 -8.74
C ALA A 397 -17.79 -34.28 -8.74
N CYS A 398 -18.76 -33.45 -8.34
CA CYS A 398 -20.18 -33.76 -8.32
C CYS A 398 -20.85 -33.67 -9.70
N GLY A 399 -20.07 -33.77 -10.78
CA GLY A 399 -20.51 -33.82 -12.18
C GLY A 399 -21.51 -34.92 -12.52
N ASP A 400 -21.51 -35.99 -11.72
CA ASP A 400 -22.46 -37.09 -11.79
C ASP A 400 -23.67 -36.84 -10.88
N ASN A 401 -24.58 -37.80 -10.76
CA ASN A 401 -25.86 -37.64 -10.07
C ASN A 401 -25.78 -37.60 -8.52
N TRP A 402 -24.90 -36.79 -7.91
CA TRP A 402 -24.77 -36.64 -6.46
C TRP A 402 -25.77 -35.65 -5.87
N TRP A 403 -25.66 -34.35 -6.23
CA TRP A 403 -26.52 -33.27 -5.70
C TRP A 403 -26.99 -32.28 -6.78
N PRO A 404 -27.84 -32.71 -7.74
CA PRO A 404 -28.18 -31.88 -8.89
C PRO A 404 -28.91 -30.56 -8.58
N VAL A 405 -29.52 -30.40 -7.40
CA VAL A 405 -30.24 -29.16 -7.04
C VAL A 405 -29.29 -28.00 -6.72
N PRO A 406 -28.41 -28.09 -5.69
CA PRO A 406 -27.44 -27.02 -5.44
C PRO A 406 -26.43 -26.84 -6.57
N ARG A 407 -26.13 -27.93 -7.31
CA ARG A 407 -25.18 -27.98 -8.43
C ARG A 407 -25.82 -28.76 -9.58
N PRO A 408 -26.43 -28.10 -10.57
CA PRO A 408 -27.04 -28.78 -11.71
C PRO A 408 -26.05 -29.56 -12.57
N ASN A 409 -26.55 -30.60 -13.24
CA ASN A 409 -25.77 -31.45 -14.13
C ASN A 409 -26.19 -31.21 -15.58
N ASP A 410 -27.47 -31.39 -15.84
CA ASP A 410 -28.10 -31.17 -17.13
C ASP A 410 -29.18 -30.10 -16.99
N VAL A 411 -29.23 -29.17 -17.93
CA VAL A 411 -30.13 -28.02 -17.90
C VAL A 411 -30.74 -27.75 -19.26
N ILE A 412 -31.85 -27.01 -19.29
CA ILE A 412 -32.43 -26.48 -20.52
C ILE A 412 -31.99 -25.02 -20.64
N ALA A 413 -31.12 -24.72 -21.60
CA ALA A 413 -30.60 -23.36 -21.79
C ALA A 413 -31.69 -22.42 -22.32
N GLN A 414 -31.91 -21.27 -21.65
CA GLN A 414 -32.98 -20.31 -22.01
C GLN A 414 -32.90 -19.86 -23.48
N ASP A 415 -31.70 -19.55 -23.98
CA ASP A 415 -31.53 -18.97 -25.32
C ASP A 415 -31.79 -19.96 -26.46
N SER A 416 -31.53 -21.25 -26.22
CA SER A 416 -31.65 -22.29 -27.24
C SER A 416 -32.87 -23.20 -27.06
N GLY A 417 -33.47 -23.22 -25.87
CA GLY A 417 -34.51 -24.16 -25.47
C GLY A 417 -34.08 -25.62 -25.54
N SER A 418 -32.77 -25.90 -25.57
CA SER A 418 -32.20 -27.22 -25.79
C SER A 418 -31.47 -27.74 -24.55
N PRO A 419 -31.45 -29.07 -24.31
CA PRO A 419 -30.64 -29.65 -23.24
C PRO A 419 -29.14 -29.37 -23.43
N ALA A 420 -28.46 -29.03 -22.34
CA ALA A 420 -27.03 -28.78 -22.29
C ALA A 420 -26.45 -29.25 -20.93
N ARG A 421 -25.14 -29.50 -20.90
CA ARG A 421 -24.40 -29.61 -19.63
C ARG A 421 -24.36 -28.25 -18.94
N TRP A 422 -24.62 -28.21 -17.64
CA TRP A 422 -24.58 -26.97 -16.88
C TRP A 422 -23.17 -26.39 -16.78
N ASP A 423 -22.20 -27.28 -16.60
CA ASP A 423 -20.76 -27.02 -16.46
C ASP A 423 -20.00 -27.06 -17.80
N ARG A 424 -20.68 -26.84 -18.93
CA ARG A 424 -20.13 -27.00 -20.29
C ARG A 424 -18.84 -26.23 -20.58
N ASP A 425 -18.58 -25.14 -19.87
CA ASP A 425 -17.38 -24.30 -20.01
C ASP A 425 -16.31 -24.56 -18.94
N VAL A 426 -16.53 -25.54 -18.06
CA VAL A 426 -15.64 -25.89 -16.95
C VAL A 426 -15.10 -27.30 -17.16
N THR A 427 -13.77 -27.44 -17.36
CA THR A 427 -13.17 -28.73 -17.73
C THR A 427 -12.35 -29.38 -16.62
N SER A 428 -12.09 -28.66 -15.53
CA SER A 428 -11.26 -29.12 -14.42
C SER A 428 -11.69 -28.51 -13.07
N MET A 429 -11.15 -29.04 -11.97
CA MET A 429 -11.40 -28.48 -10.63
C MET A 429 -10.81 -27.06 -10.50
N ASP A 430 -9.64 -26.82 -11.10
CA ASP A 430 -9.04 -25.50 -11.17
C ASP A 430 -9.94 -24.53 -11.98
N ASP A 431 -10.52 -24.99 -13.11
CA ASP A 431 -11.49 -24.19 -13.84
C ASP A 431 -12.72 -23.89 -12.98
N MET A 432 -13.21 -24.84 -12.16
CA MET A 432 -14.36 -24.58 -11.28
C MET A 432 -14.05 -23.54 -10.21
N VAL A 433 -12.85 -23.59 -9.60
CA VAL A 433 -12.37 -22.51 -8.71
C VAL A 433 -12.44 -21.16 -9.39
N ALA A 434 -12.25 -21.16 -10.70
CA ALA A 434 -11.96 -20.00 -11.51
C ALA A 434 -13.18 -19.53 -12.37
N LEU A 435 -14.23 -20.33 -12.51
CA LEU A 435 -15.38 -20.06 -13.39
C LEU A 435 -16.72 -20.31 -12.71
N TRP A 436 -16.78 -20.76 -11.45
CA TRP A 436 -18.07 -21.04 -10.78
C TRP A 436 -19.11 -19.92 -10.91
N HIS A 437 -18.67 -18.65 -10.91
CA HIS A 437 -19.55 -17.49 -11.02
C HIS A 437 -20.11 -17.25 -12.44
N THR A 438 -19.55 -17.87 -13.47
CA THR A 438 -20.03 -17.75 -14.86
C THR A 438 -21.24 -18.66 -15.12
N LEU A 439 -21.40 -19.73 -14.33
CA LEU A 439 -22.44 -20.73 -14.50
C LEU A 439 -23.85 -20.17 -14.25
N GLY A 440 -24.85 -20.64 -15.00
CA GLY A 440 -26.21 -20.13 -14.95
C GLY A 440 -27.04 -20.65 -13.76
N PHE A 441 -28.12 -19.93 -13.43
CA PHE A 441 -29.11 -20.34 -12.43
C PHE A 441 -30.31 -21.02 -13.09
N VAL A 442 -30.85 -22.08 -12.48
CA VAL A 442 -32.03 -22.80 -12.94
C VAL A 442 -33.26 -22.30 -12.20
N VAL A 443 -34.13 -21.61 -12.92
CA VAL A 443 -35.33 -20.96 -12.38
C VAL A 443 -36.58 -21.45 -13.10
N GLN A 444 -37.72 -21.43 -12.41
CA GLN A 444 -39.00 -21.80 -13.00
C GLN A 444 -39.50 -20.70 -13.97
N GLN A 445 -39.82 -21.09 -15.20
CA GLN A 445 -40.51 -20.25 -16.19
C GLN A 445 -41.73 -20.99 -16.74
N GLY A 446 -42.92 -20.61 -16.26
CA GLY A 446 -44.16 -21.33 -16.60
C GLY A 446 -44.16 -22.76 -16.06
N ALA A 447 -44.29 -23.74 -16.96
CA ALA A 447 -44.31 -25.16 -16.60
C ALA A 447 -42.92 -25.84 -16.65
N GLU A 448 -41.89 -25.11 -17.07
CA GLU A 448 -40.53 -25.60 -17.24
C GLU A 448 -39.58 -24.90 -16.26
N HIS A 449 -38.40 -25.50 -16.05
CA HIS A 449 -37.28 -24.83 -15.39
C HIS A 449 -36.16 -24.69 -16.40
N VAL A 450 -35.61 -23.49 -16.51
CA VAL A 450 -34.62 -23.13 -17.53
C VAL A 450 -33.42 -22.48 -16.87
N GLU A 451 -32.25 -22.69 -17.48
CA GLU A 451 -31.02 -22.01 -17.10
C GLU A 451 -31.02 -20.58 -17.64
N VAL A 452 -30.82 -19.63 -16.75
CA VAL A 452 -30.69 -18.20 -17.01
C VAL A 452 -29.34 -17.69 -16.51
N GLU A 453 -28.93 -16.50 -16.94
CA GLU A 453 -27.74 -15.80 -16.41
C GLU A 453 -26.40 -16.57 -16.55
N HIS A 454 -26.25 -17.43 -17.56
CA HIS A 454 -24.94 -18.01 -17.92
C HIS A 454 -24.07 -16.94 -18.61
N CYS A 455 -22.84 -16.73 -18.13
CA CYS A 455 -21.95 -15.65 -18.57
C CYS A 455 -21.03 -16.11 -19.71
N ASP A 456 -21.54 -16.15 -20.95
CA ASP A 456 -20.78 -16.58 -22.14
C ASP A 456 -19.83 -15.50 -22.71
N GLU A 457 -19.81 -14.27 -22.15
CA GLU A 457 -19.09 -13.11 -22.69
C GLU A 457 -17.98 -12.56 -21.76
N ALA A 458 -16.90 -12.05 -22.34
CA ALA A 458 -15.87 -11.32 -21.61
C ALA A 458 -16.47 -10.11 -20.89
N SER A 459 -16.25 -9.98 -19.58
CA SER A 459 -16.72 -8.81 -18.83
C SER A 459 -15.64 -7.73 -18.81
N ILE A 460 -16.01 -6.54 -19.27
CA ILE A 460 -15.13 -5.36 -19.33
C ILE A 460 -15.84 -4.22 -18.61
N THR A 461 -15.33 -3.86 -17.45
CA THR A 461 -15.94 -2.83 -16.59
C THR A 461 -15.05 -1.62 -16.50
N LEU A 462 -15.58 -0.46 -16.89
CA LEU A 462 -14.90 0.82 -16.71
C LEU A 462 -14.95 1.24 -15.23
N LEU A 463 -13.80 1.31 -14.57
CA LEU A 463 -13.68 1.74 -13.17
C LEU A 463 -13.62 3.26 -13.02
N THR A 464 -13.12 3.95 -14.04
CA THR A 464 -12.88 5.41 -13.98
C THR A 464 -13.69 6.11 -15.07
N PRO A 465 -15.02 6.26 -14.87
CA PRO A 465 -15.88 6.96 -15.83
C PRO A 465 -15.57 8.45 -15.93
N SER A 466 -14.83 9.00 -14.96
CA SER A 466 -14.30 10.36 -15.02
C SER A 466 -12.84 10.42 -14.56
N LEU A 467 -12.05 11.25 -15.22
CA LEU A 467 -10.69 11.63 -14.80
C LEU A 467 -10.68 13.12 -14.50
N ARG A 468 -10.39 13.47 -13.24
CA ARG A 468 -10.39 14.86 -12.79
C ARG A 468 -8.99 15.27 -12.37
N PHE A 469 -8.34 16.08 -13.20
CA PHE A 469 -7.04 16.68 -12.89
C PHE A 469 -7.25 17.94 -12.06
N ILE A 470 -7.46 17.75 -10.76
CA ILE A 470 -7.81 18.82 -9.83
C ILE A 470 -6.54 19.56 -9.39
N ASP A 471 -6.54 20.88 -9.56
CA ASP A 471 -5.56 21.80 -9.02
C ASP A 471 -4.10 21.38 -9.32
N VAL A 472 -3.80 21.07 -10.58
CA VAL A 472 -2.45 20.69 -10.99
C VAL A 472 -1.55 21.93 -10.94
N PRO A 473 -0.54 22.00 -10.06
CA PRO A 473 0.26 23.21 -9.89
C PRO A 473 1.22 23.41 -11.06
N GLN A 474 1.26 24.63 -11.59
CA GLN A 474 2.26 25.05 -12.58
C GLN A 474 3.68 24.95 -11.98
N GLY A 475 4.67 24.62 -12.81
CA GLY A 475 6.07 24.59 -12.39
C GLY A 475 6.67 26.00 -12.21
N PRO A 476 7.83 26.12 -11.54
CA PRO A 476 8.55 27.40 -11.42
C PRO A 476 8.82 28.05 -12.78
N MET A 477 8.97 29.38 -12.85
CA MET A 477 9.16 30.12 -14.12
C MET A 477 8.10 29.83 -15.20
N GLY A 478 6.92 29.36 -14.81
CA GLY A 478 5.85 28.98 -15.73
C GLY A 478 6.05 27.63 -16.45
N MET A 479 6.98 26.79 -15.97
CA MET A 479 7.28 25.48 -16.53
C MET A 479 6.04 24.57 -16.61
N VAL A 480 5.93 23.83 -17.72
CA VAL A 480 4.83 22.89 -17.97
C VAL A 480 5.09 21.59 -17.21
N ARG A 481 4.23 21.27 -16.23
CA ARG A 481 4.23 19.98 -15.54
C ARG A 481 3.22 19.03 -16.14
N GLU A 482 3.45 17.75 -15.91
CA GLU A 482 2.57 16.67 -16.34
C GLU A 482 1.99 15.93 -15.14
N ALA A 483 0.67 15.78 -15.11
CA ALA A 483 -0.04 14.90 -14.20
C ALA A 483 -0.64 13.74 -15.00
N ALA A 484 -0.70 12.54 -14.43
CA ALA A 484 -1.22 11.36 -15.13
C ALA A 484 -2.36 10.73 -14.34
N LEU A 485 -3.46 10.41 -15.01
CA LEU A 485 -4.55 9.58 -14.51
C LEU A 485 -4.82 8.47 -15.53
N ALA A 486 -5.30 7.32 -15.08
CA ALA A 486 -5.61 6.19 -15.96
C ALA A 486 -7.11 6.04 -16.14
N ILE A 487 -7.54 5.89 -17.39
CA ILE A 487 -8.78 5.17 -17.68
C ILE A 487 -8.52 3.71 -17.33
N SER A 488 -9.11 3.23 -16.24
CA SER A 488 -8.92 1.88 -15.74
C SER A 488 -10.14 1.02 -16.03
N PHE A 489 -9.91 -0.19 -16.51
CA PHE A 489 -10.92 -1.21 -16.70
C PHE A 489 -10.56 -2.45 -15.89
N GLU A 490 -11.57 -3.11 -15.34
CA GLU A 490 -11.49 -4.52 -14.98
C GLU A 490 -11.86 -5.35 -16.18
N VAL A 491 -10.99 -6.29 -16.52
CA VAL A 491 -11.18 -7.22 -17.63
C VAL A 491 -11.16 -8.62 -17.06
N LEU A 492 -12.24 -9.36 -17.28
CA LEU A 492 -12.32 -10.80 -17.14
C LEU A 492 -12.61 -11.36 -18.53
N SER A 493 -11.63 -12.03 -19.12
CA SER A 493 -11.77 -12.63 -20.45
C SER A 493 -10.99 -13.95 -20.49
N PRO A 494 -11.57 -15.04 -19.94
CA PRO A 494 -10.92 -16.34 -19.91
C PRO A 494 -10.76 -16.95 -21.31
N GLY A 495 -11.67 -16.63 -22.24
CA GLY A 495 -11.67 -17.20 -23.59
C GLY A 495 -10.71 -16.56 -24.60
N SER A 496 -10.30 -15.30 -24.41
CA SER A 496 -9.42 -14.60 -25.36
C SER A 496 -8.77 -13.33 -24.77
N ALA A 497 -7.72 -12.82 -25.41
CA ALA A 497 -7.15 -11.52 -25.04
C ALA A 497 -8.08 -10.38 -25.50
N VAL A 498 -8.40 -9.46 -24.60
CA VAL A 498 -9.18 -8.25 -24.85
C VAL A 498 -8.23 -7.12 -25.20
N THR A 499 -8.51 -6.39 -26.28
CA THR A 499 -7.76 -5.17 -26.64
C THR A 499 -8.66 -3.95 -26.54
N LEU A 500 -8.29 -3.01 -25.68
CA LEU A 500 -8.95 -1.72 -25.54
C LEU A 500 -8.13 -0.65 -26.27
N ASP A 501 -8.77 0.16 -27.11
CA ASP A 501 -8.17 1.30 -27.80
C ASP A 501 -9.15 2.48 -27.86
N TYR A 502 -8.70 3.64 -28.31
CA TYR A 502 -9.63 4.75 -28.56
C TYR A 502 -10.43 4.49 -29.84
N ALA A 503 -11.74 4.69 -29.77
CA ALA A 503 -12.57 4.72 -30.98
C ALA A 503 -12.08 5.82 -31.93
N PRO A 504 -12.34 5.74 -33.25
CA PRO A 504 -11.97 6.78 -34.20
C PRO A 504 -12.48 8.16 -33.76
N GLY A 505 -11.57 9.09 -33.49
CA GLY A 505 -11.90 10.42 -32.97
C GLY A 505 -12.22 10.50 -31.46
N GLY A 506 -12.16 9.38 -30.74
CA GLY A 506 -12.43 9.28 -29.29
C GLY A 506 -11.24 9.55 -28.38
N ALA A 507 -10.05 9.78 -28.94
CA ALA A 507 -8.85 10.16 -28.19
C ALA A 507 -8.91 11.65 -27.77
N PRO A 508 -8.11 12.08 -26.76
CA PRO A 508 -8.08 13.47 -26.33
C PRO A 508 -7.69 14.42 -27.47
N ALA A 509 -8.46 15.50 -27.62
CA ALA A 509 -8.22 16.52 -28.66
C ALA A 509 -7.67 17.84 -28.10
N HIS A 510 -7.79 18.08 -26.78
CA HIS A 510 -7.27 19.30 -26.16
C HIS A 510 -5.73 19.35 -26.19
N PRO A 511 -5.09 20.50 -26.48
CA PRO A 511 -3.62 20.63 -26.45
C PRO A 511 -2.95 20.32 -25.11
N GLN A 512 -3.71 20.39 -24.01
CA GLN A 512 -3.25 20.08 -22.66
C GLN A 512 -3.53 18.62 -22.24
N LEU A 513 -4.15 17.79 -23.08
CA LEU A 513 -4.38 16.38 -22.81
C LEU A 513 -3.62 15.51 -23.82
N ILE A 514 -2.97 14.47 -23.33
CA ILE A 514 -2.22 13.50 -24.16
C ILE A 514 -2.66 12.09 -23.77
N ALA A 515 -3.01 11.26 -24.74
CA ALA A 515 -3.11 9.81 -24.54
C ALA A 515 -1.71 9.21 -24.56
N ALA A 516 -1.16 8.90 -23.39
CA ALA A 516 0.19 8.33 -23.27
C ALA A 516 0.25 6.89 -23.79
N THR A 517 -0.84 6.14 -23.63
CA THR A 517 -1.06 4.83 -24.23
C THR A 517 -2.31 4.91 -25.09
N THR A 518 -2.20 4.48 -26.35
CA THR A 518 -3.32 4.51 -27.31
C THR A 518 -4.10 3.20 -27.36
N SER A 519 -3.52 2.12 -26.85
CA SER A 519 -4.15 0.81 -26.73
C SER A 519 -3.53 0.01 -25.58
N VAL A 520 -4.29 -0.91 -25.00
CA VAL A 520 -3.84 -1.88 -24.01
C VAL A 520 -4.50 -3.23 -24.31
N THR A 521 -3.71 -4.31 -24.28
CA THR A 521 -4.21 -5.68 -24.45
C THR A 521 -4.04 -6.43 -23.14
N VAL A 522 -5.11 -7.09 -22.70
CA VAL A 522 -5.19 -7.82 -21.44
C VAL A 522 -5.74 -9.22 -21.71
N GLY A 523 -5.05 -10.23 -21.20
CA GLY A 523 -5.49 -11.62 -21.23
C GLY A 523 -4.91 -12.50 -22.35
N PRO A 524 -5.42 -13.73 -22.54
CA PRO A 524 -6.55 -14.32 -21.81
C PRO A 524 -6.32 -14.28 -20.32
N THR A 525 -7.31 -13.82 -19.56
CA THR A 525 -7.16 -13.80 -18.11
C THR A 525 -7.20 -15.25 -17.62
N ALA A 526 -6.44 -15.57 -16.57
CA ALA A 526 -6.74 -16.79 -15.85
C ALA A 526 -8.22 -16.72 -15.41
N PRO A 527 -8.94 -17.83 -15.39
CA PRO A 527 -10.32 -17.79 -14.95
C PRO A 527 -10.38 -17.19 -13.51
N ASN A 528 -11.38 -16.35 -13.20
CA ASN A 528 -11.48 -15.48 -12.01
C ASN A 528 -10.40 -14.42 -11.81
N ALA A 529 -9.34 -14.37 -12.61
CA ALA A 529 -8.34 -13.32 -12.51
C ALA A 529 -8.87 -12.07 -13.22
N VAL A 530 -9.41 -11.14 -12.45
CA VAL A 530 -9.68 -9.80 -12.96
C VAL A 530 -8.34 -9.11 -13.20
N ALA A 531 -8.07 -8.79 -14.46
CA ALA A 531 -6.89 -8.04 -14.83
C ALA A 531 -7.26 -6.57 -15.05
N THR A 532 -6.46 -5.65 -14.51
CA THR A 532 -6.68 -4.23 -14.73
C THR A 532 -6.05 -3.78 -16.05
N ALA A 533 -6.87 -3.34 -17.00
CA ALA A 533 -6.40 -2.64 -18.18
C ALA A 533 -6.33 -1.13 -17.90
N ARG A 534 -5.27 -0.44 -18.33
CA ARG A 534 -5.11 1.00 -18.11
C ARG A 534 -4.75 1.73 -19.40
N LEU A 535 -5.54 2.74 -19.76
CA LEU A 535 -5.18 3.74 -20.77
C LEU A 535 -4.83 5.05 -20.06
N TRP A 536 -3.57 5.44 -20.10
CA TRP A 536 -3.07 6.62 -19.40
C TRP A 536 -3.35 7.91 -20.16
N ILE A 537 -3.93 8.88 -19.45
CA ILE A 537 -4.10 10.27 -19.88
C ILE A 537 -3.13 11.15 -19.10
N ILE A 538 -2.41 11.99 -19.81
CA ILE A 538 -1.52 13.01 -19.27
C ILE A 538 -2.16 14.39 -19.43
N TYR A 539 -2.27 15.14 -18.35
CA TYR A 539 -2.61 16.56 -18.33
C TYR A 539 -1.33 17.41 -18.26
N ARG A 540 -1.15 18.33 -19.20
CA ARG A 540 -0.07 19.31 -19.26
C ARG A 540 -0.53 20.65 -18.74
N THR A 541 0.17 21.20 -17.76
CA THR A 541 -0.22 22.49 -17.15
C THR A 541 -0.14 23.66 -18.15
N GLY A 542 -1.09 24.59 -18.05
CA GLY A 542 -1.09 25.86 -18.79
C GLY A 542 -0.53 27.01 -17.95
N VAL A 543 -0.83 28.25 -18.35
CA VAL A 543 -0.57 29.43 -17.51
C VAL A 543 -1.65 29.49 -16.42
N ALA A 544 -1.25 29.46 -15.15
CA ALA A 544 -2.19 29.50 -14.03
C ALA A 544 -2.81 30.91 -13.82
N PRO A 545 -4.09 31.00 -13.37
CA PRO A 545 -5.06 29.90 -13.31
C PRO A 545 -5.62 29.61 -14.71
N SER A 546 -5.74 28.33 -15.06
CA SER A 546 -6.43 27.91 -16.29
C SER A 546 -7.24 26.64 -16.04
N ALA A 547 -8.28 26.43 -16.84
CA ALA A 547 -9.06 25.21 -16.83
C ALA A 547 -9.36 24.78 -18.26
N ILE A 548 -9.45 23.48 -18.48
CA ILE A 548 -9.92 22.92 -19.74
C ILE A 548 -11.43 22.64 -19.60
N PRO A 549 -12.23 22.87 -20.67
CA PRO A 549 -13.61 22.41 -20.66
C PRO A 549 -13.65 20.87 -20.59
N PRO A 550 -14.66 20.28 -19.92
CA PRO A 550 -14.83 18.83 -19.89
C PRO A 550 -14.83 18.23 -21.31
N GLN A 551 -14.02 17.20 -21.51
CA GLN A 551 -13.93 16.44 -22.77
C GLN A 551 -14.51 15.04 -22.56
N THR A 552 -15.21 14.53 -23.56
CA THR A 552 -15.65 13.12 -23.55
C THR A 552 -14.73 12.32 -24.45
N LEU A 553 -14.03 11.36 -23.87
CA LEU A 553 -13.23 10.37 -24.58
C LEU A 553 -14.08 9.12 -24.81
N THR A 554 -13.83 8.43 -25.93
CA THR A 554 -14.51 7.18 -26.25
C THR A 554 -13.49 6.07 -26.40
N VAL A 555 -13.50 5.13 -25.46
CA VAL A 555 -12.71 3.89 -25.52
C VAL A 555 -13.58 2.81 -26.11
N ARG A 556 -13.00 1.89 -26.89
CA ARG A 556 -13.68 0.71 -27.40
C ARG A 556 -12.87 -0.55 -27.15
N GLU A 557 -13.58 -1.69 -27.16
CA GLU A 557 -12.97 -2.99 -27.32
C GLU A 557 -12.89 -3.31 -28.82
N ALA A 558 -11.70 -3.73 -29.27
CA ALA A 558 -11.34 -3.75 -30.68
C ALA A 558 -12.04 -4.87 -31.48
N ALA A 559 -12.42 -5.99 -30.86
CA ALA A 559 -13.02 -7.14 -31.54
C ALA A 559 -14.55 -7.03 -31.67
N SER A 560 -15.25 -6.78 -30.57
CA SER A 560 -16.70 -6.61 -30.44
C SER A 560 -17.18 -5.22 -30.87
N GLY A 561 -16.34 -4.20 -30.74
CA GLY A 561 -16.73 -2.81 -30.96
C GLY A 561 -17.54 -2.17 -29.83
N GLN A 562 -17.68 -2.84 -28.68
CA GLN A 562 -18.26 -2.25 -27.47
C GLN A 562 -17.53 -0.96 -27.08
N THR A 563 -18.25 0.06 -26.61
CA THR A 563 -17.67 1.39 -26.30
C THR A 563 -18.05 1.88 -24.92
N TRP A 564 -17.14 2.64 -24.32
CA TRP A 564 -17.36 3.35 -23.06
C TRP A 564 -16.96 4.82 -23.20
N GLN A 565 -17.72 5.68 -22.53
CA GLN A 565 -17.45 7.11 -22.47
C GLN A 565 -16.77 7.47 -21.17
N VAL A 566 -15.73 8.30 -21.26
CA VAL A 566 -14.97 8.79 -20.11
C VAL A 566 -14.91 10.30 -20.16
N THR A 567 -15.35 10.97 -19.11
CA THR A 567 -15.23 12.43 -19.03
C THR A 567 -13.88 12.82 -18.44
N VAL A 568 -13.20 13.79 -19.05
CA VAL A 568 -11.93 14.33 -18.58
C VAL A 568 -12.02 15.83 -18.42
N ASP A 569 -11.75 16.33 -17.23
CA ASP A 569 -11.61 17.75 -16.93
C ASP A 569 -10.36 18.00 -16.09
N GLY A 570 -9.91 19.24 -16.10
CA GLY A 570 -8.70 19.60 -15.38
C GLY A 570 -8.41 21.08 -15.32
N ASN A 571 -7.70 21.48 -14.27
CA ASN A 571 -7.27 22.86 -14.10
C ASN A 571 -5.81 22.96 -13.66
N THR A 572 -5.16 24.02 -14.11
CA THR A 572 -3.84 24.43 -13.66
C THR A 572 -3.99 25.54 -12.62
N VAL A 573 -3.34 25.37 -11.48
CA VAL A 573 -3.26 26.39 -10.42
C VAL A 573 -1.84 26.90 -10.27
N ALA A 574 -1.68 27.98 -9.52
CA ALA A 574 -0.37 28.51 -9.19
C ALA A 574 0.47 27.44 -8.46
N ARG A 575 1.80 27.53 -8.57
CA ARG A 575 2.68 26.64 -7.79
C ARG A 575 2.36 26.80 -6.31
N LYS A 576 2.30 25.68 -5.60
CA LYS A 576 2.33 25.69 -4.13
C LYS A 576 3.61 26.35 -3.63
N THR A 577 3.47 27.25 -2.67
CA THR A 577 4.58 27.96 -2.04
C THR A 577 4.99 27.26 -0.75
N ALA A 578 6.29 27.17 -0.50
CA ALA A 578 6.83 26.53 0.69
C ALA A 578 7.37 27.56 1.68
N ALA A 579 6.96 27.47 2.94
CA ALA A 579 7.63 28.10 4.07
C ALA A 579 8.67 27.14 4.64
N THR A 580 9.91 27.62 4.79
CA THR A 580 10.98 26.88 5.46
C THR A 580 11.43 27.61 6.71
N ALA A 581 11.42 26.95 7.85
CA ALA A 581 12.09 27.43 9.06
C ALA A 581 13.45 26.76 9.19
N LEU A 582 14.50 27.56 9.04
CA LEU A 582 15.89 27.16 9.29
C LEU A 582 16.13 27.26 10.80
N VAL A 583 16.26 26.11 11.46
CA VAL A 583 16.55 26.00 12.90
C VAL A 583 18.05 25.72 13.05
N LEU A 584 18.79 26.77 13.37
CA LEU A 584 20.24 26.82 13.27
C LEU A 584 20.89 26.77 14.65
N ASP A 585 21.72 25.76 14.87
CA ASP A 585 22.53 25.60 16.08
C ASP A 585 23.57 26.71 16.18
N ARG A 586 23.68 27.28 17.38
CA ARG A 586 24.74 28.22 17.75
C ARG A 586 25.33 27.88 19.11
N SER A 587 25.27 26.63 19.54
CA SER A 587 25.95 26.14 20.74
C SER A 587 27.47 26.34 20.65
N GLY A 588 28.16 26.26 21.79
CA GLY A 588 29.60 26.51 21.84
C GLY A 588 30.44 25.60 20.91
N SER A 589 29.99 24.36 20.68
CA SER A 589 30.65 23.40 19.76
C SER A 589 30.70 23.89 18.33
N MET A 590 29.79 24.76 17.91
CA MET A 590 29.78 25.35 16.56
C MET A 590 31.00 26.25 16.29
N SER A 591 31.76 26.65 17.33
CA SER A 591 33.02 27.37 17.17
C SER A 591 34.20 26.48 16.74
N GLU A 592 34.06 25.17 16.88
CA GLU A 592 35.11 24.20 16.58
C GLU A 592 35.43 24.15 15.09
N ASP A 593 36.67 23.75 14.78
CA ASP A 593 37.08 23.43 13.42
C ASP A 593 36.29 22.20 12.92
N ARG A 594 35.73 22.31 11.72
CA ARG A 594 35.02 21.20 11.07
C ARG A 594 35.96 20.14 10.47
N GLY A 595 37.26 20.42 10.44
CA GLY A 595 38.33 19.49 10.04
C GLY A 595 39.21 19.97 8.89
N ASP A 596 39.01 21.19 8.38
CA ASP A 596 39.79 21.78 7.28
C ASP A 596 40.24 23.23 7.55
N GLY A 597 40.17 23.68 8.80
CA GLY A 597 40.56 25.03 9.25
C GLY A 597 39.42 26.06 9.20
N GLN A 598 38.21 25.67 8.79
CA GLN A 598 37.00 26.50 8.85
C GLN A 598 36.13 26.08 10.03
N SER A 599 35.56 27.05 10.77
CA SER A 599 34.63 26.71 11.85
C SER A 599 33.32 26.11 11.32
N LYS A 600 32.70 25.23 12.12
CA LYS A 600 31.38 24.66 11.82
C LYS A 600 30.32 25.75 11.60
N HIS A 601 30.36 26.80 12.42
CA HIS A 601 29.52 28.00 12.29
C HIS A 601 29.68 28.71 10.93
N ALA A 602 30.90 28.98 10.49
CA ALA A 602 31.12 29.62 9.19
C ALA A 602 30.62 28.73 8.03
N SER A 603 30.76 27.41 8.17
CA SER A 603 30.22 26.45 7.20
C SER A 603 28.68 26.45 7.19
N LEU A 604 28.04 26.56 8.35
CA LEU A 604 26.58 26.69 8.49
C LEU A 604 26.07 27.95 7.80
N GLN A 605 26.67 29.13 8.08
CA GLN A 605 26.27 30.38 7.45
C GLN A 605 26.36 30.27 5.92
N GLN A 606 27.45 29.69 5.40
CA GLN A 606 27.61 29.49 3.97
C GLN A 606 26.53 28.56 3.39
N ALA A 607 26.22 27.43 4.03
CA ALA A 607 25.19 26.51 3.57
C ALA A 607 23.78 27.13 3.62
N ALA A 608 23.46 27.87 4.69
CA ALA A 608 22.19 28.57 4.84
C ALA A 608 22.00 29.68 3.79
N ASN A 609 23.06 30.46 3.50
CA ASN A 609 23.02 31.46 2.43
C ASN A 609 22.76 30.82 1.07
N ILE A 610 23.48 29.76 0.71
CA ILE A 610 23.30 29.06 -0.57
C ILE A 610 21.90 28.44 -0.69
N PHE A 611 21.37 27.91 0.41
CA PHE A 611 19.99 27.43 0.47
C PHE A 611 19.01 28.55 0.15
N VAL A 612 19.17 29.71 0.81
CA VAL A 612 18.36 30.90 0.57
C VAL A 612 18.50 31.39 -0.87
N ASP A 613 19.69 31.39 -1.48
CA ASP A 613 19.90 31.79 -2.89
C ASP A 613 19.08 30.93 -3.87
N LEU A 614 19.01 29.62 -3.63
CA LEU A 614 18.34 28.68 -4.54
C LEU A 614 16.84 28.53 -4.28
N MET A 615 16.33 28.98 -3.14
CA MET A 615 14.89 29.00 -2.87
C MET A 615 14.14 29.78 -3.96
N LEU A 616 12.98 29.26 -4.34
CA LEU A 616 12.24 29.76 -5.48
C LEU A 616 11.48 31.05 -5.12
N GLU A 617 11.19 31.87 -6.12
CA GLU A 617 10.29 33.02 -5.96
C GLU A 617 8.96 32.57 -5.36
N GLY A 618 8.44 33.38 -4.43
CA GLY A 618 7.19 33.11 -3.70
C GLY A 618 7.32 32.17 -2.52
N ASP A 619 8.43 31.43 -2.36
CA ASP A 619 8.69 30.63 -1.16
C ASP A 619 9.11 31.54 0.00
N GLY A 620 8.84 31.10 1.23
CA GLY A 620 9.10 31.84 2.45
C GLY A 620 10.23 31.24 3.28
N VAL A 621 11.08 32.07 3.88
CA VAL A 621 12.13 31.62 4.81
C VAL A 621 12.05 32.33 6.15
N GLY A 622 12.05 31.54 7.22
CA GLY A 622 12.17 31.98 8.60
C GLY A 622 13.43 31.41 9.25
N ILE A 623 13.94 32.11 10.25
CA ILE A 623 15.19 31.72 10.93
C ILE A 623 14.94 31.66 12.44
N VAL A 624 15.26 30.52 13.02
CA VAL A 624 15.35 30.31 14.46
C VAL A 624 16.80 29.98 14.79
N ARG A 625 17.34 30.67 15.78
CA ARG A 625 18.61 30.27 16.41
C ARG A 625 18.30 29.45 17.65
N TYR A 626 19.14 28.49 17.99
CA TYR A 626 19.05 27.84 19.29
C TYR A 626 20.43 27.51 19.86
N ASN A 627 20.50 27.57 21.19
CA ASN A 627 21.55 26.97 21.99
C ASN A 627 20.89 26.29 23.18
N GLN A 628 21.08 26.79 24.41
CA GLN A 628 20.29 26.42 25.59
C GLN A 628 18.87 27.01 25.57
N ASP A 629 18.65 28.09 24.80
CA ASP A 629 17.32 28.65 24.50
C ASP A 629 17.19 28.84 22.99
N ALA A 630 15.99 28.60 22.45
CA ALA A 630 15.62 28.91 21.08
C ALA A 630 14.95 30.28 20.97
N GLN A 631 15.27 31.02 19.91
CA GLN A 631 14.71 32.34 19.64
C GLN A 631 14.49 32.56 18.14
N PRO A 632 13.32 33.07 17.71
CA PRO A 632 13.10 33.46 16.34
C PRO A 632 13.90 34.73 16.01
N LEU A 633 14.75 34.66 14.99
CA LEU A 633 15.50 35.80 14.47
C LEU A 633 14.77 36.51 13.33
N GLN A 634 14.01 35.75 12.55
CA GLN A 634 13.29 36.25 11.39
C GLN A 634 11.99 35.47 11.22
N SER A 635 10.84 36.16 11.21
CA SER A 635 9.55 35.59 10.79
C SER A 635 9.63 35.08 9.34
N VAL A 636 8.74 34.17 8.92
CA VAL A 636 8.76 33.69 7.53
C VAL A 636 8.56 34.86 6.54
N LEU A 637 9.60 35.19 5.76
CA LEU A 637 9.59 36.24 4.74
C LEU A 637 9.47 35.63 3.34
N PRO A 638 8.49 36.04 2.50
CA PRO A 638 8.39 35.59 1.12
C PRO A 638 9.53 36.18 0.28
N LEU A 639 10.19 35.33 -0.51
CA LEU A 639 11.31 35.70 -1.37
C LEU A 639 10.83 36.15 -2.75
N GLY A 640 11.53 37.12 -3.32
CA GLY A 640 11.29 37.64 -4.66
C GLY A 640 11.96 36.82 -5.78
N PRO A 641 12.01 37.37 -7.01
CA PRO A 641 12.53 36.71 -8.21
C PRO A 641 14.06 36.51 -8.22
N GLY A 642 14.78 36.97 -7.19
CA GLY A 642 16.25 37.01 -7.14
C GLY A 642 16.85 38.32 -7.66
N GLY A 643 18.18 38.41 -7.62
CA GLY A 643 18.95 39.60 -8.02
C GLY A 643 18.83 40.79 -7.06
N LEU A 644 19.35 41.95 -7.48
CA LEU A 644 19.41 43.17 -6.65
C LEU A 644 18.05 43.75 -6.23
N GLY A 645 16.95 43.31 -6.85
CA GLY A 645 15.58 43.74 -6.53
C GLY A 645 14.92 42.93 -5.41
N ASP A 646 15.51 41.80 -5.00
CA ASP A 646 14.95 40.91 -3.98
C ASP A 646 15.40 41.30 -2.56
N LEU A 647 14.78 42.35 -2.04
CA LEU A 647 15.14 42.93 -0.72
C LEU A 647 14.96 41.94 0.42
N ASN A 648 13.97 41.04 0.35
CA ASN A 648 13.70 40.06 1.42
C ASN A 648 14.78 38.97 1.46
N ARG A 649 15.28 38.53 0.30
CA ARG A 649 16.41 37.62 0.22
C ARG A 649 17.68 38.28 0.77
N GLY A 650 17.95 39.53 0.38
CA GLY A 650 19.04 40.33 0.94
C GLY A 650 18.97 40.45 2.47
N ALA A 651 17.81 40.82 3.01
CA ALA A 651 17.59 40.92 4.45
C ALA A 651 17.81 39.58 5.18
N THR A 652 17.43 38.45 4.55
CA THR A 652 17.67 37.12 5.11
C THR A 652 19.17 36.80 5.18
N HIS A 653 19.94 37.16 4.14
CA HIS A 653 21.40 37.04 4.19
C HIS A 653 22.01 37.89 5.32
N ASP A 654 21.51 39.10 5.54
CA ASP A 654 21.98 39.96 6.64
C ASP A 654 21.73 39.33 8.02
N VAL A 655 20.59 38.64 8.21
CA VAL A 655 20.30 37.90 9.45
C VAL A 655 21.24 36.70 9.62
N ILE A 656 21.47 35.91 8.56
CA ILE A 656 22.35 34.74 8.60
C ILE A 656 23.80 35.15 8.90
N ASN A 657 24.26 36.24 8.29
CA ASN A 657 25.65 36.71 8.41
C ASN A 657 25.88 37.62 9.63
N GLY A 658 24.82 37.96 10.37
CA GLY A 658 24.89 38.75 11.59
C GLY A 658 25.46 37.98 12.79
N ASN A 659 25.80 38.72 13.84
CA ASN A 659 26.36 38.16 15.09
C ASN A 659 25.35 37.35 15.94
N ALA A 660 24.09 37.33 15.53
CA ALA A 660 23.03 36.65 16.26
C ALA A 660 23.21 35.12 16.29
N LEU A 661 23.99 34.57 15.36
CA LEU A 661 24.30 33.15 15.27
C LEU A 661 25.69 32.80 15.85
N ASP A 662 26.41 33.75 16.45
CA ASP A 662 27.75 33.50 16.99
C ASP A 662 27.73 32.35 18.02
N PRO A 663 28.67 31.38 17.97
CA PRO A 663 28.66 30.20 18.84
C PRO A 663 28.80 30.52 20.34
N GLN A 664 27.88 30.02 21.16
CA GLN A 664 27.90 30.10 22.62
C GLN A 664 26.87 29.18 23.29
N GLY A 665 27.12 28.77 24.54
CA GLY A 665 26.13 28.06 25.37
C GLY A 665 25.98 26.57 25.07
N ALA A 666 24.96 25.95 25.65
CA ALA A 666 24.66 24.52 25.53
C ALA A 666 23.78 24.19 24.29
N THR A 667 23.32 22.95 24.14
CA THR A 667 22.59 22.46 22.96
C THR A 667 21.21 21.92 23.34
N SER A 668 20.15 22.61 22.91
CA SER A 668 18.74 22.25 23.12
C SER A 668 18.01 22.15 21.78
N ILE A 669 18.02 20.95 21.19
CA ILE A 669 17.47 20.71 19.85
C ILE A 669 15.94 20.76 19.89
N GLY A 670 15.34 20.18 20.94
CA GLY A 670 13.90 20.19 21.16
C GLY A 670 13.32 21.60 21.25
N ASP A 671 14.01 22.52 21.91
CA ASP A 671 13.56 23.93 21.98
C ASP A 671 13.64 24.62 20.60
N GLY A 672 14.69 24.32 19.82
CA GLY A 672 14.81 24.77 18.44
C GLY A 672 13.65 24.29 17.55
N ILE A 673 13.27 23.02 17.68
CA ILE A 673 12.12 22.45 16.97
C ILE A 673 10.83 23.15 17.39
N PHE A 674 10.64 23.38 18.69
CA PHE A 674 9.45 24.04 19.22
C PHE A 674 9.24 25.43 18.61
N GLU A 675 10.26 26.28 18.69
CA GLU A 675 10.20 27.65 18.16
C GLU A 675 10.09 27.66 16.64
N GLY A 676 10.81 26.77 15.94
CA GLY A 676 10.71 26.65 14.49
C GLY A 676 9.29 26.26 14.02
N ARG A 677 8.62 25.37 14.76
CA ARG A 677 7.24 24.97 14.46
C ARG A 677 6.23 26.06 14.81
N ALA A 678 6.43 26.79 15.89
CA ALA A 678 5.63 27.97 16.21
C ALA A 678 5.72 29.02 15.09
N LEU A 679 6.94 29.25 14.57
CA LEU A 679 7.20 30.20 13.49
C LEU A 679 6.52 29.81 12.16
N LEU A 680 6.52 28.52 11.81
CA LEU A 680 5.79 28.00 10.65
C LEU A 680 4.26 28.04 10.84
N THR A 681 3.78 27.80 12.07
CA THR A 681 2.36 27.91 12.41
C THR A 681 1.84 29.32 12.19
N ALA A 682 2.66 30.33 12.53
CA ALA A 682 2.37 31.75 12.34
C ALA A 682 2.40 32.23 10.87
N ALA A 683 2.73 31.37 9.91
CA ALA A 683 2.77 31.68 8.48
C ALA A 683 1.72 30.87 7.68
N PRO A 684 0.41 31.11 7.88
CA PRO A 684 -0.66 30.33 7.26
C PRO A 684 -0.80 30.53 5.74
N GLN A 685 -0.18 31.55 5.16
CA GLN A 685 -0.28 31.88 3.74
C GLN A 685 0.49 30.94 2.79
N PHE A 686 1.35 30.08 3.32
CA PHE A 686 2.13 29.12 2.54
C PHE A 686 1.52 27.72 2.60
N ASP A 687 1.56 27.01 1.47
CA ASP A 687 0.93 25.70 1.29
C ASP A 687 1.71 24.56 1.98
N VAL A 688 3.04 24.65 2.00
CA VAL A 688 3.96 23.63 2.52
C VAL A 688 4.80 24.23 3.64
N LYS A 689 5.02 23.51 4.76
CA LYS A 689 5.70 24.05 5.96
C LYS A 689 6.80 23.11 6.45
N SER A 690 8.01 23.37 5.98
CA SER A 690 9.18 22.53 6.23
C SER A 690 10.06 23.09 7.34
N LEU A 691 10.47 22.20 8.24
CA LEU A 691 11.41 22.48 9.32
C LEU A 691 12.76 21.87 8.96
N VAL A 692 13.83 22.66 8.95
CA VAL A 692 15.19 22.16 8.70
C VAL A 692 16.03 22.41 9.93
N VAL A 693 16.35 21.34 10.65
CA VAL A 693 17.16 21.37 11.87
C VAL A 693 18.60 21.05 11.52
N LEU A 694 19.51 21.94 11.86
CA LEU A 694 20.94 21.63 11.83
C LEU A 694 21.49 21.64 13.25
N THR A 695 22.34 20.65 13.56
CA THR A 695 23.11 20.57 14.81
C THR A 695 24.48 19.95 14.58
N ASP A 696 25.44 20.32 15.43
CA ASP A 696 26.75 19.67 15.52
C ASP A 696 26.99 18.97 16.87
N GLY A 697 25.97 18.94 17.74
CA GLY A 697 26.12 18.59 19.15
C GLY A 697 25.20 17.47 19.62
N ILE A 698 25.46 17.05 20.85
CA ILE A 698 24.61 16.14 21.62
C ILE A 698 23.68 17.00 22.47
N GLU A 699 22.37 16.75 22.37
CA GLU A 699 21.37 17.44 23.19
C GLU A 699 21.67 17.28 24.68
N ASN A 700 21.83 18.41 25.38
CA ASN A 700 22.29 18.43 26.78
C ASN A 700 21.60 19.51 27.64
N SER A 701 20.61 20.22 27.09
CA SER A 701 19.79 21.20 27.80
C SER A 701 18.32 21.03 27.43
N PRO A 702 17.38 21.06 28.40
CA PRO A 702 15.95 21.15 28.10
C PRO A 702 15.66 22.42 27.29
N ARG A 703 14.66 22.43 26.41
CA ARG A 703 13.70 21.36 26.09
C ARG A 703 14.31 20.25 25.20
N MET A 704 14.00 19.00 25.50
CA MET A 704 14.55 17.84 24.78
C MET A 704 13.72 17.47 23.54
N ILE A 705 14.28 16.75 22.57
CA ILE A 705 13.56 16.25 21.39
C ILE A 705 12.32 15.42 21.79
N SER A 706 12.42 14.62 22.86
CA SER A 706 11.31 13.82 23.39
C SER A 706 10.10 14.67 23.79
N ASP A 707 10.33 15.89 24.27
CA ASP A 707 9.28 16.78 24.76
C ASP A 707 8.46 17.41 23.61
N VAL A 708 8.99 17.34 22.38
CA VAL A 708 8.39 17.92 21.17
C VAL A 708 8.06 16.88 20.11
N ALA A 709 8.03 15.59 20.47
CA ALA A 709 7.76 14.49 19.55
C ALA A 709 6.47 14.70 18.72
N GLY A 710 5.42 15.26 19.33
CA GLY A 710 4.16 15.57 18.65
C GLY A 710 4.23 16.70 17.60
N GLN A 711 5.35 17.40 17.47
CA GLN A 711 5.57 18.47 16.49
C GLN A 711 6.44 18.04 15.30
N ILE A 712 6.86 16.77 15.29
CA ILE A 712 7.73 16.19 14.28
C ILE A 712 6.85 15.43 13.27
N ASN A 713 7.03 15.71 11.97
CA ASN A 713 6.23 15.12 10.89
C ASN A 713 7.06 14.93 9.61
N GLU A 714 6.41 14.59 8.50
CA GLU A 714 7.03 14.32 7.20
C GLU A 714 7.83 15.47 6.60
N GLN A 715 7.61 16.69 7.08
CA GLN A 715 8.29 17.90 6.63
C GLN A 715 9.38 18.35 7.61
N THR A 716 9.84 17.46 8.51
CA THR A 716 11.02 17.70 9.35
C THR A 716 12.27 17.07 8.74
N TYR A 717 13.27 17.90 8.42
CA TYR A 717 14.58 17.48 7.91
C TYR A 717 15.66 17.75 8.94
N ALA A 718 16.66 16.88 9.03
CA ALA A 718 17.78 17.02 9.96
C ALA A 718 19.12 16.88 9.23
N VAL A 719 20.06 17.78 9.54
CA VAL A 719 21.44 17.72 9.04
C VAL A 719 22.39 17.72 10.23
N GLY A 720 23.13 16.61 10.40
CA GLY A 720 24.13 16.45 11.44
C GLY A 720 25.53 16.82 10.94
N LEU A 721 26.16 17.82 11.55
CA LEU A 721 27.48 18.32 11.20
C LEU A 721 28.54 17.76 12.15
N GLY A 722 29.29 16.74 11.72
CA GLY A 722 30.40 16.19 12.48
C GLY A 722 30.47 14.67 12.49
N GLN A 723 31.33 14.12 13.36
CA GLN A 723 31.47 12.67 13.51
C GLN A 723 30.26 12.08 14.26
N PRO A 724 29.78 10.87 13.90
CA PRO A 724 28.59 10.25 14.52
C PRO A 724 28.59 10.21 16.04
N GLN A 725 29.76 9.98 16.64
CA GLN A 725 29.93 9.91 18.10
C GLN A 725 29.79 11.25 18.83
N ASN A 726 29.82 12.37 18.11
CA ASN A 726 29.75 13.72 18.68
C ASN A 726 28.41 14.42 18.37
N ILE A 727 27.49 13.73 17.69
CA ILE A 727 26.18 14.24 17.30
C ILE A 727 25.12 13.22 17.72
N SER A 728 23.93 13.66 18.16
CA SER A 728 22.87 12.73 18.59
C SER A 728 22.19 12.00 17.41
N VAL A 729 22.91 11.18 16.63
CA VAL A 729 22.37 10.47 15.45
C VAL A 729 21.07 9.70 15.76
N PRO A 730 20.95 8.91 16.85
CA PRO A 730 19.71 8.19 17.13
C PRO A 730 18.53 9.13 17.39
N ALA A 731 18.78 10.26 18.08
CA ALA A 731 17.76 11.28 18.34
C ALA A 731 17.36 11.99 17.03
N LEU A 732 18.33 12.35 16.18
CA LEU A 732 18.06 12.97 14.87
C LEU A 732 17.37 12.02 13.89
N GLN A 733 17.65 10.71 13.97
CA GLN A 733 16.91 9.71 13.19
C GLN A 733 15.45 9.66 13.64
N THR A 734 15.17 9.81 14.94
CA THR A 734 13.80 9.93 15.47
C THR A 734 13.11 11.19 14.93
N VAL A 735 13.86 12.27 14.69
CA VAL A 735 13.35 13.55 14.16
C VAL A 735 12.98 13.46 12.68
N SER A 736 13.77 12.80 11.83
CA SER A 736 13.54 12.83 10.37
C SER A 736 13.19 11.48 9.73
N GLY A 737 13.72 10.38 10.27
CA GLY A 737 13.79 9.08 9.58
C GLY A 737 12.49 8.26 9.55
N ASN A 738 11.56 8.50 10.47
CA ASN A 738 10.30 7.74 10.55
C ASN A 738 9.09 8.47 9.97
N ASN A 739 9.26 9.72 9.54
CA ASN A 739 8.13 10.55 9.15
C ASN A 739 8.11 10.93 7.67
N GLY A 740 9.16 10.72 6.87
CA GLY A 740 9.17 11.08 5.43
C GLY A 740 10.19 12.18 5.07
N GLY A 741 10.76 12.84 6.09
CA GLY A 741 12.03 13.56 6.00
C GLY A 741 13.22 12.60 5.94
N PHE A 742 14.43 13.14 5.97
CA PHE A 742 15.64 12.31 5.99
C PHE A 742 16.78 12.99 6.76
N LEU A 743 17.63 12.16 7.37
CA LEU A 743 18.84 12.56 8.07
C LEU A 743 20.04 12.48 7.14
N LEU A 744 20.83 13.54 7.09
CA LEU A 744 22.14 13.54 6.42
C LEU A 744 23.24 13.88 7.43
N VAL A 745 24.21 12.98 7.57
CA VAL A 745 25.36 13.15 8.47
C VAL A 745 26.64 13.37 7.69
N THR A 746 27.36 14.46 7.94
CA THR A 746 28.56 14.81 7.16
C THR A 746 29.75 13.89 7.46
N GLY A 747 29.87 13.40 8.70
CA GLY A 747 31.14 12.85 9.18
C GLY A 747 32.20 13.94 9.31
N ALA A 748 33.48 13.53 9.38
CA ALA A 748 34.61 14.46 9.34
C ALA A 748 34.69 15.16 7.98
N ILE A 749 34.77 16.49 7.98
CA ILE A 749 35.03 17.27 6.76
C ILE A 749 36.54 17.38 6.58
N THR A 750 36.99 17.09 5.37
CA THR A 750 38.38 17.15 4.93
C THR A 750 38.44 17.91 3.61
N GLY A 751 39.65 18.19 3.11
CA GLY A 751 39.85 18.96 1.88
C GLY A 751 39.06 18.45 0.66
N ASP A 752 38.76 17.15 0.59
CA ASP A 752 38.11 16.49 -0.56
C ASP A 752 36.56 16.55 -0.50
N ASN A 753 35.95 16.73 0.67
CA ASN A 753 34.49 16.75 0.89
C ASN A 753 33.99 18.07 1.52
N ARG A 754 34.73 19.16 1.29
CA ARG A 754 34.47 20.49 1.88
C ARG A 754 33.09 21.10 1.62
N PHE A 755 32.42 20.66 0.54
CA PHE A 755 31.09 21.14 0.13
C PHE A 755 29.94 20.27 0.66
N LEU A 756 30.23 19.22 1.42
CA LEU A 756 29.24 18.20 1.77
C LEU A 756 28.03 18.77 2.52
N LEU A 757 28.25 19.72 3.43
CA LEU A 757 27.16 20.37 4.15
C LEU A 757 26.24 21.15 3.19
N GLN A 758 26.82 21.93 2.27
CA GLN A 758 26.08 22.67 1.25
C GLN A 758 25.26 21.71 0.39
N LYS A 759 25.85 20.59 -0.06
CA LYS A 759 25.16 19.56 -0.87
C LYS A 759 23.96 18.96 -0.12
N TYR A 760 24.09 18.75 1.18
CA TYR A 760 22.98 18.24 2.00
C TYR A 760 21.83 19.24 2.12
N PHE A 761 22.14 20.53 2.28
CA PHE A 761 21.13 21.59 2.20
C PHE A 761 20.44 21.63 0.84
N LEU A 762 21.18 21.49 -0.26
CA LEU A 762 20.61 21.42 -1.61
C LEU A 762 19.69 20.21 -1.79
N GLN A 763 20.06 19.06 -1.25
CA GLN A 763 19.21 17.88 -1.30
C GLN A 763 17.92 18.05 -0.47
N VAL A 764 18.03 18.68 0.70
CA VAL A 764 16.86 19.06 1.53
C VAL A 764 15.96 20.02 0.76
N LEU A 765 16.54 21.04 0.12
CA LEU A 765 15.80 21.99 -0.72
C LEU A 765 15.10 21.30 -1.89
N ALA A 766 15.76 20.34 -2.56
CA ALA A 766 15.14 19.52 -3.59
C ALA A 766 13.95 18.71 -3.03
N GLY A 767 14.08 18.17 -1.82
CA GLY A 767 12.98 17.53 -1.10
C GLY A 767 11.78 18.45 -0.86
N ILE A 768 12.04 19.67 -0.37
CA ILE A 768 11.02 20.70 -0.05
C ILE A 768 10.32 21.21 -1.31
N SER A 769 11.08 21.47 -2.38
CA SER A 769 10.57 21.98 -3.65
C SER A 769 10.05 20.89 -4.61
N ASN A 770 10.08 19.62 -4.17
CA ASN A 770 9.71 18.46 -4.98
C ASN A 770 10.49 18.37 -6.31
N ALA A 771 11.78 18.69 -6.24
CA ALA A 771 12.76 18.53 -7.31
C ALA A 771 13.56 17.23 -7.13
N GLU A 772 14.21 16.79 -8.20
CA GLU A 772 14.92 15.51 -8.28
C GLU A 772 16.40 15.72 -8.54
N VAL A 773 17.27 14.99 -7.85
CA VAL A 773 18.72 15.05 -8.10
C VAL A 773 19.07 14.01 -9.16
N VAL A 774 19.87 14.39 -10.16
CA VAL A 774 20.27 13.46 -11.25
C VAL A 774 21.76 13.29 -11.39
N HIS A 775 22.54 14.27 -10.99
CA HIS A 775 23.98 14.14 -10.99
C HIS A 775 24.61 15.03 -9.93
N ASP A 776 25.59 14.47 -9.22
CA ASP A 776 26.27 15.15 -8.12
C ASP A 776 27.79 14.83 -8.02
N PRO A 777 28.62 15.27 -9.00
CA PRO A 777 30.07 15.03 -9.00
C PRO A 777 30.87 16.13 -8.29
N ASP A 778 32.01 15.72 -7.73
CA ASP A 778 33.02 16.60 -7.14
C ASP A 778 34.31 16.57 -7.97
N GLY A 779 35.11 17.64 -7.93
CA GLY A 779 36.39 17.66 -8.62
C GLY A 779 37.26 18.88 -8.29
N GLU A 780 38.46 18.92 -8.90
CA GLU A 780 39.40 20.03 -8.75
C GLU A 780 39.82 20.54 -10.14
N LEU A 781 39.55 21.81 -10.42
CA LEU A 781 39.94 22.45 -11.68
C LEU A 781 41.41 22.85 -11.65
N THR A 782 42.16 22.45 -12.67
CA THR A 782 43.54 22.90 -12.86
C THR A 782 43.63 23.87 -14.04
N ARG A 783 44.61 24.79 -14.01
CA ARG A 783 44.72 25.82 -15.05
C ARG A 783 44.90 25.18 -16.43
N GLY A 784 44.01 25.52 -17.37
CA GLY A 784 44.02 25.02 -18.75
C GLY A 784 43.27 23.70 -18.96
N ALA A 785 42.82 23.04 -17.89
CA ALA A 785 41.95 21.87 -17.99
C ALA A 785 40.49 22.31 -18.16
N VAL A 786 39.74 21.58 -18.99
CA VAL A 786 38.29 21.75 -19.17
C VAL A 786 37.62 20.48 -18.70
N HIS A 787 36.81 20.59 -17.64
CA HIS A 787 36.02 19.47 -17.16
C HIS A 787 34.69 19.49 -17.89
N ARG A 788 34.39 18.40 -18.61
CA ARG A 788 33.14 18.20 -19.35
C ARG A 788 32.33 17.12 -18.65
N ILE A 789 31.36 17.56 -17.86
CA ILE A 789 30.60 16.71 -16.93
C ILE A 789 29.25 16.37 -17.57
N PRO A 790 28.99 15.11 -17.97
CA PRO A 790 27.72 14.73 -18.56
C PRO A 790 26.62 14.56 -17.51
N PHE A 791 25.42 15.04 -17.81
CA PHE A 791 24.21 14.71 -17.07
C PHE A 791 23.06 14.45 -18.04
N GLN A 792 22.17 13.53 -17.67
CA GLN A 792 21.14 13.02 -18.55
C GLN A 792 19.80 13.68 -18.24
N LEU A 793 19.20 14.31 -19.25
CA LEU A 793 17.82 14.80 -19.19
C LEU A 793 16.91 13.93 -20.07
N CYS A 794 15.64 13.89 -19.73
CA CYS A 794 14.57 13.24 -20.49
C CYS A 794 13.48 14.25 -20.89
N ASP A 795 12.53 13.82 -21.72
CA ASP A 795 11.42 14.64 -22.20
C ASP A 795 10.36 14.91 -21.11
N ALA A 796 10.39 14.11 -20.06
CA ALA A 796 9.62 14.27 -18.83
C ALA A 796 10.13 15.43 -17.94
N ASP A 797 11.33 15.95 -18.20
CA ASP A 797 11.92 17.04 -17.43
C ASP A 797 11.41 18.38 -17.95
N SER A 798 10.67 19.09 -17.10
CA SER A 798 10.09 20.40 -17.40
C SER A 798 11.05 21.56 -17.12
N GLY A 799 12.09 21.30 -16.32
CA GLY A 799 13.23 22.18 -16.18
C GLY A 799 14.35 21.61 -15.34
N VAL A 800 15.46 22.35 -15.33
CA VAL A 800 16.71 21.96 -14.70
C VAL A 800 17.35 23.15 -13.99
N GLU A 801 17.89 22.88 -12.80
CA GLU A 801 18.84 23.75 -12.14
C GLU A 801 20.21 23.08 -12.13
N VAL A 802 21.22 23.74 -12.70
CA VAL A 802 22.60 23.25 -12.67
C VAL A 802 23.39 24.15 -11.74
N VAL A 803 23.72 23.63 -10.55
CA VAL A 803 24.32 24.36 -9.45
C VAL A 803 25.81 24.01 -9.34
N LEU A 804 26.66 25.02 -9.35
CA LEU A 804 28.09 24.90 -9.14
C LEU A 804 28.46 25.50 -7.79
N LEU A 805 28.91 24.66 -6.86
CA LEU A 805 29.52 25.07 -5.60
C LEU A 805 31.03 25.21 -5.79
N THR A 806 31.58 26.37 -5.49
CA THR A 806 33.03 26.61 -5.53
C THR A 806 33.37 27.82 -4.69
N SER A 807 34.57 27.86 -4.10
CA SER A 807 34.98 29.02 -3.28
C SER A 807 35.13 30.32 -4.07
N ARG A 808 35.33 30.23 -5.40
CA ARG A 808 35.56 31.39 -6.28
C ARG A 808 34.71 31.29 -7.57
N PRO A 809 33.39 31.51 -7.49
CA PRO A 809 32.53 31.44 -8.67
C PRO A 809 32.90 32.50 -9.71
N ASP A 810 33.49 33.62 -9.29
CA ASP A 810 34.04 34.69 -10.14
C ASP A 810 35.25 34.24 -11.00
N ALA A 811 35.80 33.06 -10.72
CA ALA A 811 36.99 32.52 -11.37
C ALA A 811 36.77 31.16 -12.04
N VAL A 812 35.51 30.76 -12.21
CA VAL A 812 35.14 29.61 -13.03
C VAL A 812 34.32 30.07 -14.24
N ASP A 813 34.79 29.73 -15.43
CA ASP A 813 33.98 29.82 -16.63
C ASP A 813 33.08 28.57 -16.67
N PHE A 814 31.83 28.79 -16.29
CA PHE A 814 30.77 27.79 -16.17
C PHE A 814 29.78 27.97 -17.31
N ARG A 815 29.71 26.98 -18.21
CA ARG A 815 28.79 26.97 -19.36
C ARG A 815 28.05 25.64 -19.43
N LEU A 816 26.89 25.64 -20.08
CA LEU A 816 26.18 24.40 -20.40
C LEU A 816 26.27 24.10 -21.89
N GLN A 817 26.33 22.82 -22.24
CA GLN A 817 26.24 22.34 -23.60
C GLN A 817 25.00 21.48 -23.78
N THR A 818 24.15 21.83 -24.75
CA THR A 818 22.96 21.07 -25.11
C THR A 818 23.33 19.75 -25.80
N PRO A 819 22.41 18.77 -25.91
CA PRO A 819 22.65 17.51 -26.61
C PRO A 819 23.02 17.71 -28.09
N ASN A 820 22.53 18.78 -28.71
CA ASN A 820 22.87 19.16 -30.09
C ASN A 820 24.19 19.96 -30.20
N GLY A 821 24.92 20.12 -29.10
CA GLY A 821 26.25 20.73 -29.07
C GLY A 821 26.27 22.25 -28.97
N LEU A 822 25.11 22.91 -28.84
CA LEU A 822 25.02 24.36 -28.64
C LEU A 822 25.45 24.73 -27.22
N LEU A 823 26.09 25.88 -27.04
CA LEU A 823 26.48 26.37 -25.72
C LEU A 823 25.46 27.38 -25.18
N ILE A 824 25.22 27.31 -23.88
CA ILE A 824 24.49 28.29 -23.08
C ILE A 824 25.52 28.97 -22.20
N GLU A 825 25.69 30.26 -22.43
CA GLU A 825 26.60 31.12 -21.70
C GLU A 825 25.83 31.96 -20.68
N PRO A 826 26.48 32.44 -19.61
CA PRO A 826 25.83 33.27 -18.59
C PRO A 826 25.05 34.46 -19.17
N TRP A 827 25.65 35.24 -20.08
CA TRP A 827 24.98 36.40 -20.70
C TRP A 827 23.70 36.00 -21.44
N ARG A 828 23.72 34.85 -22.12
CA ARG A 828 22.59 34.36 -22.90
C ARG A 828 21.46 33.91 -21.99
N ALA A 829 21.79 33.18 -20.93
CA ALA A 829 20.81 32.76 -19.93
C ALA A 829 20.15 33.94 -19.20
N GLN A 830 20.80 35.10 -19.14
CA GLN A 830 20.22 36.32 -18.56
C GLN A 830 19.26 37.06 -19.51
N LEU A 831 19.40 36.88 -20.83
CA LEU A 831 18.55 37.52 -21.83
C LEU A 831 17.31 36.69 -22.21
N GLU A 832 17.41 35.37 -22.11
CA GLU A 832 16.33 34.46 -22.49
C GLU A 832 15.27 34.35 -21.38
N PRO A 833 13.97 34.59 -21.65
CA PRO A 833 12.93 34.53 -20.62
C PRO A 833 12.82 33.18 -19.91
N ALA A 834 13.15 32.10 -20.62
CA ALA A 834 13.11 30.72 -20.14
C ALA A 834 14.34 30.30 -19.30
N MET A 835 15.31 31.18 -19.10
CA MET A 835 16.57 30.88 -18.41
C MET A 835 16.89 31.95 -17.37
N ARG A 836 17.66 31.57 -16.35
CA ARG A 836 18.32 32.48 -15.42
C ARG A 836 19.74 31.98 -15.17
N TYR A 837 20.65 32.91 -14.96
CA TYR A 837 21.98 32.65 -14.43
C TYR A 837 22.26 33.62 -13.30
N GLU A 838 22.57 33.08 -12.13
CA GLU A 838 22.79 33.84 -10.90
C GLU A 838 24.10 33.40 -10.25
N THR A 839 24.74 34.32 -9.54
CA THR A 839 25.99 34.09 -8.81
C THR A 839 25.89 34.65 -7.41
N GLY A 840 26.23 33.83 -6.42
CA GLY A 840 26.26 34.18 -5.00
C GLY A 840 27.62 33.90 -4.37
N ALA A 841 27.71 34.08 -3.05
CA ALA A 841 28.92 33.77 -2.30
C ALA A 841 29.14 32.25 -2.21
N GLY A 842 30.02 31.73 -3.08
CA GLY A 842 30.37 30.32 -3.09
C GLY A 842 29.51 29.42 -4.00
N VAL A 843 28.61 30.03 -4.80
CA VAL A 843 27.70 29.32 -5.70
C VAL A 843 27.49 30.09 -7.01
N ALA A 844 27.34 29.38 -8.12
CA ALA A 844 26.81 29.90 -9.38
C ALA A 844 25.82 28.87 -9.95
N TYR A 845 24.70 29.28 -10.52
CA TYR A 845 23.73 28.32 -11.04
C TYR A 845 22.96 28.82 -12.25
N TYR A 846 22.53 27.86 -13.07
CA TYR A 846 21.54 28.05 -14.11
C TYR A 846 20.19 27.53 -13.62
N ARG A 847 19.10 28.22 -13.95
CA ARG A 847 17.72 27.71 -13.86
C ARG A 847 17.08 27.81 -15.24
N ILE A 848 16.63 26.69 -15.80
CA ILE A 848 16.21 26.60 -17.20
C ILE A 848 14.86 25.87 -17.29
N ALA A 849 13.88 26.52 -17.91
CA ALA A 849 12.64 25.89 -18.35
C ALA A 849 12.87 25.13 -19.67
N LEU A 850 12.45 23.88 -19.75
CA LEU A 850 12.64 23.00 -20.90
C LEU A 850 11.31 22.75 -21.63
N PRO A 851 11.31 22.47 -22.95
CA PRO A 851 12.45 22.55 -23.87
C PRO A 851 12.90 23.99 -24.11
N ILE A 852 14.18 24.17 -24.45
CA ILE A 852 14.71 25.47 -24.88
C ILE A 852 14.86 25.52 -26.39
N GLN A 853 14.75 26.73 -26.95
CA GLN A 853 14.93 26.97 -28.37
C GLN A 853 16.06 27.98 -28.61
N LEU A 854 17.30 27.48 -28.71
CA LEU A 854 18.46 28.34 -28.99
C LEU A 854 18.58 28.71 -30.47
N ARG A 855 17.89 28.00 -31.36
CA ARG A 855 17.78 28.32 -32.79
C ARG A 855 16.34 28.09 -33.26
N PRO A 856 15.84 28.88 -34.22
CA PRO A 856 14.49 28.68 -34.75
C PRO A 856 14.24 27.23 -35.17
N ASN A 857 13.12 26.66 -34.72
CA ASN A 857 12.66 25.29 -34.97
C ASN A 857 13.62 24.16 -34.50
N ARG A 858 14.54 24.46 -33.58
CA ARG A 858 15.42 23.46 -32.94
C ARG A 858 15.24 23.52 -31.42
N PHE A 859 14.65 22.48 -30.86
CA PHE A 859 14.40 22.37 -29.43
C PHE A 859 15.39 21.41 -28.77
N ASP A 860 15.97 21.83 -27.66
CA ASP A 860 16.83 21.02 -26.82
C ASP A 860 16.12 20.74 -25.48
N GLN A 861 15.99 19.45 -25.14
CA GLN A 861 15.38 18.98 -23.89
C GLN A 861 16.00 17.66 -23.47
N ALA A 862 15.56 16.55 -24.06
CA ALA A 862 16.05 15.21 -23.75
C ALA A 862 17.43 14.96 -24.37
N GLY A 863 18.29 14.23 -23.66
CA GLY A 863 19.61 13.84 -24.13
C GLY A 863 20.70 14.10 -23.08
N THR A 864 21.94 13.87 -23.49
CA THR A 864 23.10 14.12 -22.63
C THR A 864 23.53 15.57 -22.74
N TRP A 865 23.31 16.31 -21.66
CA TRP A 865 23.82 17.65 -21.49
C TRP A 865 25.20 17.61 -20.84
N HIS A 866 25.97 18.68 -20.98
CA HIS A 866 27.25 18.79 -20.29
C HIS A 866 27.38 20.11 -19.55
N ALA A 867 27.83 20.06 -18.30
CA ALA A 867 28.43 21.22 -17.65
C ALA A 867 29.90 21.31 -18.05
N LEU A 868 30.31 22.45 -18.59
CA LEU A 868 31.67 22.75 -18.97
C LEU A 868 32.26 23.71 -17.95
N LEU A 869 33.34 23.28 -17.29
CA LEU A 869 34.00 24.03 -16.23
C LEU A 869 35.48 24.22 -16.57
N THR A 870 35.96 25.46 -16.53
CA THR A 870 37.39 25.78 -16.62
C THR A 870 37.74 26.99 -15.77
N ILE A 871 39.02 27.17 -15.42
CA ILE A 871 39.47 28.38 -14.74
C ILE A 871 39.40 29.56 -15.72
N GLY A 872 38.53 30.52 -15.45
CA GLY A 872 38.24 31.67 -16.30
C GLY A 872 37.20 32.58 -15.66
N ARG A 873 37.03 33.80 -16.17
CA ARG A 873 35.92 34.64 -15.70
C ARG A 873 34.62 34.15 -16.35
N PRO A 874 33.48 34.15 -15.61
CA PRO A 874 32.17 33.89 -16.20
C PRO A 874 31.90 34.82 -17.39
N HIS A 875 31.35 34.27 -18.47
CA HIS A 875 31.05 35.03 -19.69
C HIS A 875 29.68 35.74 -19.58
N THR A 876 29.64 36.83 -18.82
CA THR A 876 28.40 37.60 -18.53
C THR A 876 28.09 38.70 -19.53
N GLU A 877 28.96 38.93 -20.52
CA GLU A 877 28.72 39.86 -21.63
C GLU A 877 29.09 39.19 -22.97
N PRO A 878 28.38 39.49 -24.07
CA PRO A 878 28.71 38.96 -25.40
C PRO A 878 29.99 39.60 -25.98
N THR A 879 30.77 38.83 -26.74
CA THR A 879 31.98 39.27 -27.45
C THR A 879 31.85 39.20 -28.97
N PRO A 880 32.67 39.93 -29.75
CA PRO A 880 32.61 39.92 -31.22
C PRO A 880 32.92 38.55 -31.87
N ASP A 881 33.59 37.65 -31.16
CA ASP A 881 33.98 36.32 -31.64
C ASP A 881 32.86 35.26 -31.45
N ASP A 882 31.73 35.65 -30.85
CA ASP A 882 30.57 34.79 -30.61
C ASP A 882 29.73 34.56 -31.90
N SER A 883 30.29 33.89 -32.92
CA SER A 883 29.53 33.54 -34.13
C SER A 883 28.47 32.47 -33.80
N ASP A 884 27.19 32.75 -34.07
CA ASP A 884 26.00 32.03 -33.57
C ASP A 884 25.73 32.15 -32.05
N GLY A 885 26.38 33.13 -31.38
CA GLY A 885 26.09 33.47 -29.98
C GLY A 885 26.72 32.54 -28.94
N ALA A 886 27.89 31.95 -29.23
CA ALA A 886 28.68 31.23 -28.25
C ALA A 886 30.17 31.15 -28.64
N ASP A 887 31.06 31.39 -27.68
CA ASP A 887 32.51 31.21 -27.82
C ASP A 887 32.90 29.73 -27.66
N LEU A 888 33.32 29.09 -28.74
CA LEU A 888 33.74 27.68 -28.73
C LEU A 888 35.15 27.46 -28.14
N SER A 889 35.84 28.50 -27.65
CA SER A 889 37.20 28.41 -27.09
C SER A 889 37.30 27.42 -25.93
N ILE A 890 36.25 27.31 -25.11
CA ILE A 890 36.17 26.37 -23.99
C ILE A 890 36.25 24.90 -24.47
N LEU A 891 35.75 24.58 -25.67
CA LEU A 891 35.81 23.22 -26.23
C LEU A 891 37.20 22.85 -26.77
N ARG A 892 38.10 23.83 -26.94
CA ARG A 892 39.44 23.64 -27.52
C ARG A 892 40.57 23.57 -26.49
N GLY A 893 40.28 23.74 -25.20
CA GLY A 893 41.22 23.48 -24.10
C GLY A 893 42.54 24.28 -24.14
N ARG A 894 42.51 25.57 -24.50
CA ARG A 894 43.72 26.42 -24.44
C ARG A 894 43.45 27.78 -23.82
N ALA A 895 44.22 28.05 -22.77
CA ALA A 895 44.37 29.34 -22.13
C ALA A 895 44.84 30.42 -23.12
N GLY A 896 44.40 31.65 -22.85
CA GLY A 896 44.73 32.84 -23.63
C GLY A 896 46.22 33.14 -23.78
N GLY A 897 46.52 33.79 -24.90
CA GLY A 897 47.78 34.41 -25.23
C GLY A 897 47.66 35.05 -26.61
N ARG A 898 47.25 36.32 -26.66
CA ARG A 898 47.40 37.18 -27.85
C ARG A 898 48.89 37.32 -28.13
N GLU A 899 49.41 36.66 -29.15
CA GLU A 899 50.61 37.09 -29.87
C GLU A 899 50.27 37.44 -31.31
N ARG A 900 50.86 38.56 -31.77
CA ARG A 900 50.65 39.19 -33.09
C ARG A 900 50.94 38.23 -34.25
N PRO A 901 50.29 38.40 -35.42
CA PRO A 901 50.47 37.47 -36.53
C PRO A 901 51.74 37.79 -37.34
N GLU A 902 52.64 36.83 -37.47
CA GLU A 902 53.51 36.73 -38.64
C GLU A 902 52.82 35.94 -39.77
N ARG A 903 53.13 36.34 -41.00
CA ARG A 903 52.44 36.04 -42.26
C ARG A 903 52.59 34.58 -42.74
N PRO A 904 51.73 34.13 -43.70
CA PRO A 904 51.36 32.74 -43.85
C PRO A 904 52.19 31.98 -44.91
N GLN A 905 52.38 30.67 -44.71
CA GLN A 905 52.67 29.74 -45.80
C GLN A 905 51.64 28.60 -45.87
N ARG A 906 50.75 28.77 -46.85
CA ARG A 906 50.13 27.81 -47.80
C ARG A 906 49.94 26.33 -47.38
N ARG A 907 48.65 25.96 -47.21
CA ARG A 907 47.82 24.87 -47.81
C ARG A 907 48.41 23.45 -48.03
N PRO A 908 47.60 22.39 -48.24
CA PRO A 908 46.23 22.07 -47.78
C PRO A 908 46.08 20.65 -47.17
N PHE A 909 44.93 20.41 -46.51
CA PHE A 909 44.14 19.17 -46.39
C PHE A 909 44.80 17.78 -46.59
N GLU A 910 44.60 16.87 -45.64
CA GLU A 910 43.78 15.65 -45.86
C GLU A 910 43.42 14.91 -44.56
N PHE A 911 42.18 14.41 -44.56
CA PHE A 911 41.49 13.63 -43.54
C PHE A 911 42.06 12.21 -43.45
N GLU A 912 42.03 11.58 -42.27
CA GLU A 912 41.26 10.35 -41.97
C GLU A 912 41.73 9.60 -40.71
N ARG A 913 40.74 9.25 -39.86
CA ARG A 913 40.57 7.99 -39.07
C ARG A 913 41.66 7.58 -38.07
N ALA A 914 41.43 6.80 -37.02
CA ALA A 914 40.31 6.32 -36.21
C ALA A 914 40.98 5.55 -35.03
N PHE A 915 40.26 5.41 -33.91
CA PHE A 915 40.46 4.54 -32.75
C PHE A 915 41.52 3.40 -32.81
N ALA A 916 42.36 3.28 -31.76
CA ALA A 916 42.65 2.02 -31.04
C ALA A 916 43.58 2.18 -29.81
N VAL A 917 43.08 1.69 -28.67
CA VAL A 917 43.66 0.93 -27.53
C VAL A 917 45.20 0.78 -27.35
N ALA A 918 45.62 1.04 -26.10
CA ALA A 918 46.70 0.50 -25.25
C ALA A 918 48.04 0.00 -25.84
N GLN A 919 49.17 0.46 -25.26
CA GLN A 919 50.15 -0.40 -24.55
C GLN A 919 51.33 0.40 -23.96
N GLU A 920 51.81 -0.09 -22.81
CA GLU A 920 53.03 0.30 -22.10
C GLU A 920 54.30 0.10 -22.94
N THR A 921 55.35 0.89 -22.67
CA THR A 921 56.76 0.43 -22.68
C THR A 921 57.69 1.37 -21.90
N ASN A 922 58.39 0.78 -20.94
CA ASN A 922 59.66 1.21 -20.31
C ASN A 922 60.73 1.54 -21.39
N GLN A 923 61.75 2.41 -21.25
CA GLN A 923 62.85 2.46 -20.27
C GLN A 923 63.86 3.62 -20.66
N PRO A 924 65.08 3.82 -20.08
CA PRO A 924 65.46 4.97 -19.24
C PRO A 924 66.70 5.79 -19.72
N THR A 925 67.30 6.57 -18.80
CA THR A 925 68.62 7.30 -18.79
C THR A 925 68.55 8.80 -19.15
N SER A 926 69.21 9.77 -18.49
CA SER A 926 70.35 9.80 -17.56
C SER A 926 70.39 11.13 -16.76
N VAL A 927 70.95 11.09 -15.54
CA VAL A 927 71.29 12.23 -14.64
C VAL A 927 72.74 12.71 -14.93
N PRO A 928 73.19 13.94 -14.57
CA PRO A 928 73.53 14.34 -13.18
C PRO A 928 73.06 15.78 -12.83
N GLU A 929 72.40 16.03 -11.69
CA GLU A 929 72.95 16.26 -10.34
C GLU A 929 73.42 17.71 -10.12
N LEU A 930 72.66 18.46 -9.29
CA LEU A 930 73.15 19.39 -8.26
C LEU A 930 71.97 19.85 -7.38
N ALA A 931 72.07 19.51 -6.10
CA ALA A 931 71.09 19.73 -5.05
C ALA A 931 71.09 21.18 -4.51
N ALA A 932 69.91 21.72 -4.20
CA ALA A 932 69.50 22.02 -2.83
C ALA A 932 68.16 22.78 -2.77
N ASP A 933 67.32 22.28 -1.86
CA ASP A 933 66.28 22.94 -1.07
C ASP A 933 64.80 22.89 -1.52
N GLU A 934 64.03 22.41 -0.54
CA GLU A 934 62.65 21.98 -0.56
C GLU A 934 61.69 23.17 -0.40
N GLY A 935 60.62 23.18 -1.17
CA GLY A 935 59.52 24.12 -1.02
C GLY A 935 58.37 23.73 -1.95
N ALA A 936 57.36 23.07 -1.38
CA ALA A 936 56.20 22.54 -2.06
C ALA A 936 55.53 23.55 -3.02
N THR A 937 55.81 23.44 -4.32
CA THR A 937 54.93 23.98 -5.38
C THR A 937 53.99 22.88 -5.86
N GLY A 938 53.10 22.44 -4.96
CA GLY A 938 51.90 21.71 -5.37
C GLY A 938 51.03 22.68 -6.18
N ARG A 939 50.73 22.33 -7.44
CA ARG A 939 49.76 23.06 -8.26
C ARG A 939 48.42 23.11 -7.51
N ARG A 940 48.09 24.25 -6.89
CA ARG A 940 46.77 24.46 -6.26
C ARG A 940 45.71 24.51 -7.35
N GLY A 941 44.85 23.51 -7.44
CA GLY A 941 43.64 23.58 -8.25
C GLY A 941 42.50 24.23 -7.47
N LEU A 942 41.42 24.55 -8.17
CA LEU A 942 40.21 25.16 -7.62
C LEU A 942 39.15 24.06 -7.44
N PRO A 943 38.82 23.67 -6.20
CA PRO A 943 37.83 22.63 -5.96
C PRO A 943 36.42 23.12 -6.30
N TYR A 944 35.60 22.20 -6.80
CA TYR A 944 34.20 22.43 -7.10
C TYR A 944 33.35 21.20 -6.76
N SER A 945 32.06 21.44 -6.58
CA SER A 945 31.00 20.42 -6.56
C SER A 945 29.88 20.86 -7.49
N LEU A 946 29.36 19.97 -8.31
CA LEU A 946 28.25 20.25 -9.21
C LEU A 946 27.03 19.47 -8.73
N VAL A 947 25.86 20.12 -8.63
CA VAL A 947 24.59 19.47 -8.29
C VAL A 947 23.57 19.81 -9.37
N VAL A 948 22.89 18.80 -9.91
CA VAL A 948 21.84 18.98 -10.93
C VAL A 948 20.49 18.61 -10.36
N HIS A 949 19.62 19.60 -10.16
CA HIS A 949 18.22 19.42 -9.78
C HIS A 949 17.31 19.48 -11.00
N LEU A 950 16.27 18.64 -11.03
CA LEU A 950 15.28 18.61 -12.09
C LEU A 950 13.88 18.81 -11.54
N TYR A 951 13.10 19.59 -12.24
CA TYR A 951 11.65 19.60 -12.09
C TYR A 951 11.08 18.59 -13.06
N SER A 952 10.85 17.39 -12.55
CA SER A 952 10.40 16.25 -13.34
C SER A 952 9.07 15.73 -12.84
N ASN A 953 8.35 15.04 -13.72
CA ASN A 953 7.31 14.12 -13.29
C ASN A 953 7.88 12.77 -12.82
N VAL A 954 9.12 12.40 -13.16
CA VAL A 954 9.75 11.16 -12.68
C VAL A 954 10.46 11.41 -11.36
N SER A 955 10.04 10.73 -10.29
CA SER A 955 10.57 10.87 -8.92
C SER A 955 11.25 9.59 -8.42
N LEU A 956 12.44 9.73 -7.82
CA LEU A 956 13.11 8.67 -7.06
C LEU A 956 13.18 9.05 -5.58
N ARG A 957 12.42 8.33 -4.76
CA ARG A 957 12.53 8.39 -3.30
C ARG A 957 13.40 7.26 -2.80
N ALA A 958 14.16 7.50 -1.75
CA ALA A 958 14.95 6.48 -1.09
C ALA A 958 15.08 6.78 0.41
N ALA A 959 15.14 5.72 1.21
CA ALA A 959 15.33 5.76 2.65
C ALA A 959 16.36 4.71 3.08
N ALA A 960 17.09 4.99 4.17
CA ALA A 960 17.95 4.03 4.85
C ALA A 960 17.46 3.84 6.28
N ASN A 961 17.10 2.61 6.62
CA ASN A 961 16.57 2.24 7.92
C ASN A 961 17.60 1.40 8.68
N GLN A 962 17.94 1.85 9.88
CA GLN A 962 18.87 1.20 10.80
C GLN A 962 18.18 0.96 12.14
N ARG A 963 18.20 -0.28 12.63
CA ARG A 963 17.73 -0.65 13.98
C ARG A 963 18.84 -0.66 15.02
N SER A 964 20.10 -0.67 14.55
CA SER A 964 21.31 -0.69 15.37
C SER A 964 22.36 0.22 14.72
N TYR A 965 23.12 0.91 15.56
CA TYR A 965 24.22 1.80 15.23
C TYR A 965 25.59 1.21 15.61
N GLU A 966 25.64 -0.06 16.01
CA GLU A 966 26.91 -0.75 16.32
C GLU A 966 27.59 -1.37 15.08
N PRO A 967 28.92 -1.49 15.06
CA PRO A 967 29.63 -2.22 14.02
C PRO A 967 29.13 -3.67 13.90
N GLY A 968 28.71 -4.07 12.70
CA GLY A 968 28.07 -5.35 12.43
C GLY A 968 26.58 -5.25 12.12
N ALA A 969 25.96 -4.08 12.32
CA ALA A 969 24.56 -3.84 12.01
C ALA A 969 24.25 -3.94 10.51
N HIS A 970 22.99 -4.30 10.20
CA HIS A 970 22.45 -4.28 8.84
C HIS A 970 21.67 -2.98 8.58
N VAL A 971 21.91 -2.39 7.41
CA VAL A 971 21.18 -1.22 6.91
C VAL A 971 20.25 -1.69 5.79
N ALA A 972 18.95 -1.47 5.95
CA ALA A 972 17.96 -1.69 4.90
C ALA A 972 17.81 -0.41 4.07
N VAL A 973 17.90 -0.54 2.74
CA VAL A 973 17.72 0.55 1.79
C VAL A 973 16.47 0.26 0.98
N SER A 974 15.49 1.16 1.03
CA SER A 974 14.30 1.12 0.20
C SER A 974 14.28 2.29 -0.79
N ALA A 975 13.67 2.09 -1.94
CA ALA A 975 13.50 3.12 -2.95
C ALA A 975 12.16 2.97 -3.68
N THR A 976 11.57 4.11 -4.04
CA THR A 976 10.32 4.18 -4.79
C THR A 976 10.55 5.01 -6.04
N LEU A 977 10.23 4.46 -7.20
CA LEU A 977 10.43 5.08 -8.51
C LEU A 977 9.10 5.24 -9.22
N THR A 978 8.67 6.48 -9.43
CA THR A 978 7.37 6.82 -10.04
C THR A 978 7.48 7.88 -11.12
N GLN A 979 6.52 7.94 -12.03
CA GLN A 979 6.24 9.05 -12.95
C GLN A 979 4.85 9.60 -12.65
N SER A 980 4.77 10.89 -12.29
CA SER A 980 3.57 11.58 -11.82
C SER A 980 2.86 10.84 -10.66
N GLY A 981 3.62 10.23 -9.75
CA GLY A 981 3.09 9.49 -8.60
C GLY A 981 2.67 8.05 -8.91
N VAL A 982 2.87 7.57 -10.13
CA VAL A 982 2.54 6.20 -10.52
C VAL A 982 3.80 5.40 -10.88
N PRO A 983 3.88 4.09 -10.59
CA PRO A 983 5.03 3.27 -10.98
C PRO A 983 5.45 3.43 -12.44
N VAL A 984 6.77 3.47 -12.65
CA VAL A 984 7.39 3.55 -13.98
C VAL A 984 7.33 2.19 -14.68
N ASP A 985 6.98 2.18 -15.97
CA ASP A 985 6.87 0.96 -16.78
C ASP A 985 8.25 0.46 -17.30
N GLY A 986 8.32 -0.81 -17.71
CA GLY A 986 9.45 -1.35 -18.49
C GLY A 986 10.69 -1.74 -17.67
N ASP A 987 10.49 -2.43 -16.55
CA ASP A 987 11.53 -3.04 -15.69
C ASP A 987 12.71 -2.11 -15.39
N PRO A 988 12.49 -1.01 -14.65
CA PRO A 988 13.57 -0.10 -14.28
C PRO A 988 14.60 -0.81 -13.40
N TYR A 989 15.87 -0.43 -13.57
CA TYR A 989 16.98 -0.96 -12.79
C TYR A 989 17.38 0.03 -11.70
N VAL A 990 17.26 -0.38 -10.45
CA VAL A 990 17.59 0.44 -9.27
C VAL A 990 18.72 -0.22 -8.48
N TRP A 991 19.74 0.55 -8.14
CA TRP A 991 20.91 0.09 -7.38
C TRP A 991 21.40 1.19 -6.46
N ALA A 992 22.24 0.85 -5.49
CA ALA A 992 22.90 1.79 -4.60
C ALA A 992 24.43 1.62 -4.65
N GLU A 993 25.15 2.73 -4.68
CA GLU A 993 26.59 2.81 -4.47
C GLU A 993 26.85 3.17 -3.00
N VAL A 994 27.33 2.21 -2.22
CA VAL A 994 27.61 2.35 -0.79
C VAL A 994 29.09 2.69 -0.61
N THR A 995 29.37 3.95 -0.27
CA THR A 995 30.71 4.42 0.12
C THR A 995 30.89 4.22 1.61
N ARG A 996 31.83 3.35 1.99
CA ARG A 996 32.18 3.03 3.38
C ARG A 996 33.06 4.13 4.03
N PRO A 997 33.23 4.11 5.37
CA PRO A 997 34.10 5.07 6.06
C PRO A 997 35.56 5.09 5.59
N ASP A 998 36.08 3.95 5.12
CA ASP A 998 37.42 3.79 4.55
C ASP A 998 37.53 4.28 3.08
N ARG A 999 36.46 4.89 2.55
CA ARG A 999 36.31 5.35 1.16
C ARG A 999 36.18 4.24 0.12
N SER A 1000 36.12 2.96 0.51
CA SER A 1000 35.79 1.88 -0.42
C SER A 1000 34.33 1.98 -0.87
N VAL A 1001 34.07 1.70 -2.14
CA VAL A 1001 32.71 1.73 -2.73
C VAL A 1001 32.27 0.30 -3.03
N ALA A 1002 31.04 -0.04 -2.66
CA ALA A 1002 30.39 -1.30 -3.03
C ALA A 1002 29.05 -1.03 -3.72
N THR A 1003 28.65 -1.93 -4.62
CA THR A 1003 27.35 -1.84 -5.30
C THR A 1003 26.35 -2.79 -4.63
N LEU A 1004 25.17 -2.28 -4.31
CA LEU A 1004 24.02 -3.03 -3.81
C LEU A 1004 22.89 -2.96 -4.85
N THR A 1005 22.42 -4.09 -5.36
CA THR A 1005 21.22 -4.12 -6.21
C THR A 1005 19.96 -4.02 -5.34
N LEU A 1006 19.01 -3.17 -5.73
CA LEU A 1006 17.69 -3.09 -5.08
C LEU A 1006 16.68 -3.86 -5.93
N ASN A 1007 16.11 -4.93 -5.37
CA ASN A 1007 15.18 -5.81 -6.07
C ASN A 1007 13.74 -5.29 -5.96
N PRO A 1008 12.89 -5.50 -6.97
CA PRO A 1008 11.50 -5.09 -6.91
C PRO A 1008 10.74 -5.86 -5.83
N THR A 1009 9.98 -5.15 -4.99
CA THR A 1009 9.13 -5.72 -3.93
C THR A 1009 7.63 -5.47 -4.15
N GLY A 1010 7.30 -4.57 -5.07
CA GLY A 1010 5.94 -4.19 -5.45
C GLY A 1010 5.98 -3.21 -6.64
N PRO A 1011 4.82 -2.77 -7.16
CA PRO A 1011 4.78 -1.81 -8.27
C PRO A 1011 5.54 -0.51 -7.94
N GLY A 1012 6.68 -0.29 -8.60
CA GLY A 1012 7.51 0.90 -8.41
C GLY A 1012 8.34 0.92 -7.12
N GLU A 1013 8.35 -0.15 -6.33
CA GLU A 1013 9.08 -0.27 -5.06
C GLU A 1013 10.26 -1.23 -5.16
N PHE A 1014 11.39 -0.83 -4.57
CA PHE A 1014 12.66 -1.55 -4.62
C PHE A 1014 13.32 -1.61 -3.25
N ALA A 1015 13.94 -2.74 -2.89
CA ALA A 1015 14.61 -2.89 -1.61
C ALA A 1015 15.89 -3.74 -1.69
N GLY A 1016 16.81 -3.48 -0.76
CA GLY A 1016 18.05 -4.24 -0.57
C GLY A 1016 18.70 -3.93 0.78
N SER A 1017 19.73 -4.67 1.17
CA SER A 1017 20.43 -4.42 2.44
C SER A 1017 21.94 -4.67 2.35
N PHE A 1018 22.71 -4.02 3.23
CA PHE A 1018 24.15 -4.24 3.37
C PHE A 1018 24.58 -4.24 4.85
N GLY A 1019 25.69 -4.91 5.16
CA GLY A 1019 26.29 -4.95 6.50
C GLY A 1019 27.33 -3.87 6.72
N THR A 1020 27.45 -3.39 7.96
CA THR A 1020 28.37 -2.31 8.36
C THR A 1020 29.62 -2.86 9.05
N THR A 1021 30.71 -2.99 8.31
CA THR A 1021 31.96 -3.63 8.80
C THR A 1021 32.90 -2.70 9.57
N ALA A 1022 32.70 -1.38 9.56
CA ALA A 1022 33.59 -0.40 10.17
C ALA A 1022 32.80 0.77 10.78
N PRO A 1023 33.26 1.33 11.91
CA PRO A 1023 32.65 2.52 12.48
C PRO A 1023 32.91 3.74 11.57
N GLY A 1024 31.89 4.58 11.42
CA GLY A 1024 31.88 5.82 10.65
C GLY A 1024 30.56 6.05 9.91
N VAL A 1025 30.57 6.99 8.96
CA VAL A 1025 29.42 7.29 8.12
C VAL A 1025 29.52 6.53 6.80
N TYR A 1026 28.45 5.80 6.48
CA TYR A 1026 28.20 5.18 5.20
C TYR A 1026 27.35 6.12 4.34
N ARG A 1027 27.86 6.47 3.15
CA ARG A 1027 27.12 7.27 2.17
C ARG A 1027 26.53 6.34 1.13
N VAL A 1028 25.21 6.32 1.01
CA VAL A 1028 24.47 5.41 0.13
C VAL A 1028 23.84 6.24 -0.99
N ARG A 1029 24.43 6.17 -2.18
CA ARG A 1029 23.94 6.84 -3.38
C ARG A 1029 23.04 5.87 -4.16
N VAL A 1030 21.73 5.98 -3.97
CA VAL A 1030 20.72 5.22 -4.71
C VAL A 1030 20.57 5.82 -6.10
N ARG A 1031 20.54 4.98 -7.12
CA ARG A 1031 20.45 5.35 -8.53
C ARG A 1031 19.41 4.49 -9.22
N ALA A 1032 18.69 5.09 -10.13
CA ALA A 1032 17.73 4.41 -10.97
C ALA A 1032 17.99 4.74 -12.44
N ARG A 1033 17.74 3.76 -13.32
CA ARG A 1033 17.59 3.97 -14.76
C ARG A 1033 16.33 3.26 -15.23
N GLY A 1034 15.59 3.87 -16.12
CA GLY A 1034 14.34 3.31 -16.62
C GLY A 1034 13.89 4.00 -17.89
N ARG A 1035 12.65 3.74 -18.32
CA ARG A 1035 12.00 4.45 -19.42
C ARG A 1035 10.74 5.13 -18.91
N THR A 1036 10.50 6.37 -19.35
CA THR A 1036 9.22 7.04 -19.14
C THR A 1036 8.11 6.29 -19.88
N ARG A 1037 6.85 6.61 -19.60
CA ARG A 1037 5.69 6.06 -20.31
C ARG A 1037 5.69 6.29 -21.82
N LEU A 1038 6.38 7.33 -22.28
CA LEU A 1038 6.61 7.61 -23.70
C LEU A 1038 7.85 6.87 -24.25
N GLY A 1039 8.36 5.89 -23.49
CA GLY A 1039 9.48 5.03 -23.87
C GLY A 1039 10.86 5.70 -23.78
N ARG A 1040 11.00 6.88 -23.17
CA ARG A 1040 12.28 7.60 -23.16
C ARG A 1040 13.17 7.21 -21.98
N PRO A 1041 14.46 6.97 -22.19
CA PRO A 1041 15.36 6.64 -21.10
C PRO A 1041 15.53 7.82 -20.13
N PHE A 1042 15.59 7.53 -18.84
CA PHE A 1042 15.96 8.50 -17.81
C PHE A 1042 16.90 7.88 -16.79
N THR A 1043 17.55 8.74 -15.98
CA THR A 1043 18.28 8.34 -14.78
C THR A 1043 17.91 9.23 -13.59
N ARG A 1044 17.91 8.69 -12.38
CA ARG A 1044 17.69 9.44 -11.13
C ARG A 1044 18.71 9.05 -10.07
N GLU A 1045 19.01 9.96 -9.15
CA GLU A 1045 19.94 9.75 -8.04
C GLU A 1045 19.36 10.29 -6.73
N ARG A 1046 19.61 9.58 -5.62
CA ARG A 1046 19.26 10.02 -4.28
C ARG A 1046 20.31 9.56 -3.28
N THR A 1047 20.84 10.47 -2.46
CA THR A 1047 21.78 10.10 -1.38
C THR A 1047 21.04 9.94 -0.06
N VAL A 1048 21.33 8.87 0.67
CA VAL A 1048 20.95 8.68 2.07
C VAL A 1048 22.19 8.30 2.87
N THR A 1049 22.19 8.57 4.18
CA THR A 1049 23.33 8.22 5.04
C THR A 1049 22.93 7.21 6.09
N ALA A 1050 23.89 6.35 6.44
CA ALA A 1050 23.83 5.48 7.60
C ALA A 1050 25.06 5.74 8.47
N ALA A 1051 24.93 5.66 9.80
CA ALA A 1051 26.02 5.93 10.72
C ALA A 1051 26.18 4.80 11.72
N VAL A 1052 27.43 4.51 12.08
CA VAL A 1052 27.80 3.39 12.95
C VAL A 1052 28.98 3.79 13.84
N TRP A 1053 28.92 3.52 15.14
CA TRP A 1053 30.03 3.71 16.08
C TRP A 1053 29.92 2.75 17.27
N ARG A 1054 31.01 2.57 18.02
CA ARG A 1054 30.99 1.67 19.19
C ARG A 1054 30.18 2.30 20.32
N GLY A 1055 29.25 1.55 20.92
CA GLY A 1055 28.28 2.07 21.90
C GLY A 1055 27.18 2.90 21.25
N GLY A 1056 26.87 2.67 19.97
CA GLY A 1056 25.84 3.42 19.26
C GLY A 1056 24.40 3.04 19.62
N ASP A 1057 24.21 1.87 20.20
CA ASP A 1057 22.92 1.38 20.71
C ASP A 1057 22.71 1.67 22.19
N ASP A 1058 23.74 2.19 22.86
CA ASP A 1058 23.62 2.70 24.22
C ASP A 1058 22.82 4.00 24.16
N SER A 1059 21.49 3.88 24.19
CA SER A 1059 20.63 5.02 24.50
C SER A 1059 21.13 5.59 25.82
N GLY A 1060 21.61 6.83 25.82
CA GLY A 1060 22.07 7.51 27.01
C GLY A 1060 20.96 7.56 28.05
N SER A 1061 20.87 6.53 28.89
CA SER A 1061 20.19 6.57 30.17
C SER A 1061 21.11 7.26 31.18
N THR A 1062 21.54 8.47 30.86
CA THR A 1062 21.63 9.46 31.93
C THR A 1062 20.21 9.95 32.13
N SER A 1063 19.51 9.27 33.02
CA SER A 1063 18.33 9.79 33.72
C SER A 1063 18.44 11.30 33.85
N GLY A 1064 17.45 12.02 33.31
CA GLY A 1064 17.38 13.46 33.41
C GLY A 1064 17.41 13.92 34.86
N GLN A 1065 18.59 14.35 35.30
CA GLN A 1065 18.81 15.32 36.37
C GLN A 1065 20.13 16.04 36.04
N GLY A 1066 20.03 17.04 35.17
CA GLY A 1066 21.05 18.09 35.09
C GLY A 1066 21.03 18.88 36.39
N GLY A 1067 21.94 18.55 37.31
CA GLY A 1067 22.06 19.21 38.59
C GLY A 1067 23.28 18.75 39.38
N GLY A 1068 24.49 19.03 38.87
CA GLY A 1068 25.70 19.17 39.69
C GLY A 1068 26.10 18.01 40.60
N GLN A 1069 26.26 16.79 40.07
CA GLN A 1069 26.88 15.69 40.81
C GLN A 1069 28.07 15.15 40.04
N LEU A 1070 29.27 15.32 40.59
CA LEU A 1070 30.48 14.62 40.15
C LEU A 1070 30.23 13.11 40.23
N ASP A 1071 30.73 12.37 39.24
CA ASP A 1071 30.67 10.91 39.14
C ASP A 1071 30.89 10.23 40.51
N ASP A 1072 30.01 9.30 40.90
CA ASP A 1072 30.03 8.63 42.21
C ASP A 1072 31.38 7.94 42.50
N ALA A 1073 32.06 7.49 41.44
CA ALA A 1073 33.42 6.95 41.51
C ALA A 1073 34.47 8.04 41.83
N LEU A 1074 34.29 9.23 41.27
CA LEU A 1074 35.15 10.39 41.49
C LEU A 1074 34.90 11.00 42.88
N CYS A 1075 33.64 11.07 43.34
CA CYS A 1075 33.31 11.45 44.72
C CYS A 1075 33.95 10.47 45.73
N LYS A 1076 33.84 9.15 45.51
CA LYS A 1076 34.51 8.14 46.36
C LYS A 1076 36.03 8.29 46.39
N LEU A 1077 36.65 8.56 45.24
CA LEU A 1077 38.10 8.78 45.15
C LEU A 1077 38.52 10.05 45.91
N LEU A 1078 37.80 11.16 45.70
CA LEU A 1078 38.09 12.45 46.34
C LEU A 1078 37.83 12.42 47.86
N SER A 1079 36.78 11.74 48.30
CA SER A 1079 36.52 11.51 49.74
C SER A 1079 37.58 10.62 50.38
N CYS A 1080 38.09 9.61 49.68
CA CYS A 1080 39.18 8.77 50.16
C CYS A 1080 40.48 9.58 50.31
N LEU A 1081 40.81 10.40 49.30
CA LEU A 1081 42.00 11.25 49.30
C LEU A 1081 41.99 12.32 50.40
N LEU A 1082 40.81 12.77 50.85
CA LEU A 1082 40.67 13.80 51.89
C LEU A 1082 40.39 13.26 53.30
N LYS A 1083 40.41 11.93 53.47
CA LYS A 1083 40.27 11.26 54.77
C LYS A 1083 41.55 11.46 55.60
N ASP A 1084 41.39 11.67 56.90
CA ASP A 1084 42.52 11.96 57.79
C ASP A 1084 43.60 10.87 57.71
N GLY A 1085 44.83 11.29 57.39
CA GLY A 1085 46.00 10.41 57.27
C GLY A 1085 46.44 10.03 55.86
N VAL A 1086 45.68 10.39 54.81
CA VAL A 1086 46.07 10.11 53.41
C VAL A 1086 47.01 11.19 52.84
N PHE A 1087 46.79 12.45 53.22
CA PHE A 1087 47.74 13.54 52.97
C PHE A 1087 48.23 14.18 54.27
N ASP A 1088 49.49 14.63 54.28
CA ASP A 1088 50.03 15.44 55.38
C ASP A 1088 49.46 16.86 55.30
N GLU A 1089 48.54 17.20 56.22
CA GLU A 1089 47.90 18.51 56.29
C GLU A 1089 48.90 19.66 56.38
N LYS A 1090 50.08 19.45 56.99
CA LYS A 1090 51.11 20.50 57.08
C LYS A 1090 51.74 20.80 55.73
N LEU A 1091 51.81 19.83 54.82
CA LEU A 1091 52.36 20.01 53.47
C LEU A 1091 51.38 20.75 52.56
N LEU A 1092 50.09 20.40 52.61
CA LEU A 1092 49.06 21.03 51.78
C LEU A 1092 48.80 22.49 52.17
N ARG A 1093 48.81 22.83 53.46
CA ARG A 1093 48.74 24.23 53.92
C ARG A 1093 49.96 25.04 53.47
N LYS A 1094 51.14 24.42 53.36
CA LYS A 1094 52.37 25.06 52.87
C LYS A 1094 52.33 25.38 51.37
N LEU A 1095 51.55 24.63 50.60
CA LEU A 1095 51.27 24.86 49.18
C LEU A 1095 50.12 25.84 48.93
N GLY A 1096 49.57 26.45 49.99
CA GLY A 1096 48.51 27.46 49.90
C GLY A 1096 47.10 26.90 49.72
N ILE A 1097 46.90 25.59 49.92
CA ILE A 1097 45.60 24.94 49.81
C ILE A 1097 44.90 25.00 51.18
N ASP A 1098 43.76 25.67 51.22
CA ASP A 1098 42.89 25.76 52.39
C ASP A 1098 41.97 24.52 52.43
N LEU A 1099 42.30 23.57 53.29
CA LEU A 1099 41.62 22.28 53.40
C LEU A 1099 40.15 22.41 53.83
N ASP A 1100 39.83 23.43 54.62
CA ASP A 1100 38.47 23.67 55.10
C ASP A 1100 37.58 24.21 53.97
N LYS A 1101 38.16 25.06 53.10
CA LYS A 1101 37.48 25.49 51.86
C LYS A 1101 37.39 24.40 50.81
N ALA A 1102 38.42 23.56 50.67
CA ALA A 1102 38.41 22.45 49.72
C ALA A 1102 37.34 21.40 50.08
N ARG A 1103 37.21 21.05 51.37
CA ARG A 1103 36.14 20.18 51.87
C ARG A 1103 34.76 20.81 51.64
N LYS A 1104 34.63 22.12 51.85
CA LYS A 1104 33.38 22.85 51.61
C LYS A 1104 33.00 22.89 50.12
N CYS A 1105 33.95 23.15 49.22
CA CYS A 1105 33.70 23.08 47.77
C CYS A 1105 33.22 21.68 47.33
N LEU A 1106 33.73 20.61 47.94
CA LEU A 1106 33.30 19.24 47.60
C LEU A 1106 31.94 18.87 48.19
N GLN A 1107 31.57 19.44 49.35
CA GLN A 1107 30.21 19.34 49.88
C GLN A 1107 29.20 20.09 49.00
N ASP A 1108 29.59 21.26 48.48
CA ASP A 1108 28.77 22.06 47.57
C ASP A 1108 28.66 21.43 46.15
N CYS A 1109 29.56 20.51 45.78
CA CYS A 1109 29.52 19.74 44.52
C CYS A 1109 28.79 18.38 44.61
N GLY A 1110 28.01 18.14 45.67
CA GLY A 1110 27.06 17.02 45.73
C GLY A 1110 27.62 15.67 46.25
N CYS A 1111 28.85 15.61 46.77
CA CYS A 1111 29.38 14.42 47.43
C CYS A 1111 28.91 14.35 48.91
N GLY A 1112 27.62 14.08 49.14
CA GLY A 1112 27.01 13.96 50.47
C GLY A 1112 27.32 12.62 51.17
N HIS A 1113 27.49 12.65 52.49
CA HIS A 1113 27.94 11.54 53.35
C HIS A 1113 27.27 10.17 53.09
N HIS A 1114 28.07 9.21 52.65
CA HIS A 1114 27.88 7.80 53.01
C HIS A 1114 28.80 7.49 54.20
N GLU A 1115 28.30 7.69 55.43
CA GLU A 1115 28.82 6.99 56.59
C GLU A 1115 28.17 5.59 56.61
N GLU A 1116 29.01 4.56 56.60
CA GLU A 1116 28.61 3.17 56.83
C GLU A 1116 28.01 3.02 58.23
N GLY A 1117 26.75 2.60 58.27
CA GLY A 1117 26.05 2.01 59.41
C GLY A 1117 25.37 0.72 58.96
#